data_AF-A0A8J7Y431-F1
#
_entry.id   AF-A0A8J7Y431-F1
#
_cell.length_a   1.000
_cell.length_b   1.000
_cell.length_c   1.000
_cell.angle_alpha   90.00
_cell.angle_beta   90.00
_cell.angle_gamma   90.00
#
_symmetry.space_group_name_H-M   'P 1'
#
loop_
_entity.id
_entity.type
_entity.pdbx_description
1 polymer ?
#
loop_
_entity_poly.entity_id
_entity_poly.type
_entity_poly.pdbx_seq_one_letter_code
_entity_poly.pdbx_strand_id
1 'polypeptide(L)'
;MTLTSQTRVRTVTIALAVCLAAVTATMAVGTAAAQTETDEAAFEPNDSFENATQLEPGNYTGLNVTENDLDVYAVELNAGESLSAEIEFSHARGDLDLFLLGPNGSTLQAGVSETDGESVSAVAPEAGTYYLVVAGFQGASGPYDLRVNTAGAGPSPAAGEFEPNDDFETATPVEAGNYTGLNVTENDLDVYAVELSEGDTLSAEIEFSHARGDLELLLIGPERTVLQASTSSTDGESISHLAGTNGTYYLVVYGYLDGTGPYDLSVGVSSGEDGTPPAGPSPTETPGNETATPEPPTGETATDETASLADPESDRLGWERGYWANESLDVETGDGLSEAERRALVARSMARVEAIREREFERPVEFDVVSRAAYAANQSQDTFQRLVGTRYYNQVYEATFIVDEETDAYDVVTGGQSAAVGGFYAVGSDRFVLVVEDPDDPSVDEGILVHELTHALQHQTGLLDSAFRSPTLSSDARTGLLGLVEGDANYVMARYDARCANGTWECLPRDASASVSGDGDESAGDADGPDGVNLGVYLTGYQPYSDGPALVADIRERGGWDAVDAAYDSPPVSTEQTIHPERYPDERPASLDRREPIDGDWERFTTDTLGEAWLYSMFWYQDREYDIPVIDSGQVLSPDSGDYDTYNYTSAPSEGWANDRISLYANGDASGYVWVTAWDSEDDARQFADAYRRVLDGHGGESVGEETWRIPDEAPYGDAFRVVRDGRTVTVVNGPDADALSAIAPDVGSDDDGDEGGGDADDGDGEAESVAIP
;
A
#
# COMPACT_ATOMS: atom_id res chain seq x y z
N MET A 1 -35.08 25.63 -7.18
CA MET A 1 -34.58 25.78 -5.79
C MET A 1 -34.08 24.39 -5.41
N THR A 2 -33.00 23.83 -5.95
CA THR A 2 -31.62 24.32 -6.20
C THR A 2 -30.96 24.96 -4.98
N LEU A 3 -30.10 24.17 -4.32
CA LEU A 3 -28.69 24.50 -4.10
C LEU A 3 -27.91 23.18 -3.96
N THR A 4 -27.08 22.96 -4.97
CA THR A 4 -26.07 21.92 -5.22
C THR A 4 -24.78 22.27 -4.49
N SER A 5 -24.11 21.28 -3.89
CA SER A 5 -22.64 21.24 -3.72
C SER A 5 -22.28 19.93 -3.01
N GLN A 6 -21.61 19.01 -3.72
CA GLN A 6 -20.60 18.10 -3.16
C GLN A 6 -19.71 17.67 -4.33
N THR A 7 -18.52 18.25 -4.42
CA THR A 7 -17.39 17.66 -5.14
C THR A 7 -16.43 17.23 -4.04
N ARG A 8 -16.21 15.91 -3.89
CA ARG A 8 -15.27 15.36 -2.93
C ARG A 8 -13.91 15.23 -3.62
N VAL A 9 -12.92 15.84 -3.00
CA VAL A 9 -11.50 15.80 -3.34
C VAL A 9 -10.98 14.39 -3.07
N ARG A 10 -10.35 13.77 -4.08
CA ARG A 10 -9.62 12.51 -4.00
C ARG A 10 -8.12 12.82 -3.91
N THR A 11 -7.38 11.96 -3.22
CA THR A 11 -5.99 12.21 -2.81
C THR A 11 -5.19 10.91 -2.87
N VAL A 12 -3.94 11.07 -3.32
CA VAL A 12 -3.02 10.12 -3.94
C VAL A 12 -2.22 9.26 -2.95
N THR A 13 -2.02 8.01 -3.35
CA THR A 13 -1.28 6.90 -2.73
C THR A 13 0.18 6.83 -3.23
N ILE A 14 1.05 6.20 -2.43
CA ILE A 14 2.29 5.44 -2.77
C ILE A 14 3.64 6.12 -2.50
N ALA A 15 4.28 5.67 -1.41
CA ALA A 15 5.71 5.84 -1.15
C ALA A 15 6.20 4.84 -0.06
N LEU A 16 6.10 3.52 -0.27
CA LEU A 16 6.62 2.38 0.55
C LEU A 16 5.94 1.08 0.09
N ALA A 17 6.18 0.66 -1.15
CA ALA A 17 5.61 -0.56 -1.74
C ALA A 17 6.65 -1.67 -1.94
N VAL A 18 7.84 -1.58 -1.33
CA VAL A 18 8.91 -2.58 -1.52
C VAL A 18 8.77 -3.80 -0.59
N CYS A 19 7.77 -3.83 0.30
CA CYS A 19 7.36 -5.06 1.01
C CYS A 19 5.90 -5.50 0.74
N LEU A 20 5.19 -4.86 -0.21
CA LEU A 20 3.75 -5.12 -0.40
C LEU A 20 3.40 -5.37 -1.87
N ALA A 21 3.78 -6.53 -2.37
CA ALA A 21 3.18 -7.14 -3.55
C ALA A 21 2.54 -8.48 -3.15
N ALA A 22 1.31 -8.39 -2.62
CA ALA A 22 0.19 -9.32 -2.82
C ALA A 22 -0.98 -8.92 -1.90
N VAL A 23 -2.19 -9.29 -2.34
CA VAL A 23 -3.52 -9.06 -1.74
C VAL A 23 -4.25 -7.80 -2.23
N THR A 24 -4.78 -7.90 -3.45
CA THR A 24 -5.99 -7.19 -3.90
C THR A 24 -7.07 -8.20 -4.29
N ALA A 25 -7.55 -9.00 -3.33
CA ALA A 25 -8.87 -9.65 -3.47
C ALA A 25 -9.94 -8.68 -2.95
N THR A 26 -10.49 -7.85 -3.84
CA THR A 26 -11.61 -6.98 -3.47
C THR A 26 -12.89 -7.82 -3.44
N MET A 27 -13.45 -8.07 -2.26
CA MET A 27 -14.89 -8.31 -2.16
C MET A 27 -15.60 -7.00 -2.51
N ALA A 28 -16.16 -6.95 -3.72
CA ALA A 28 -17.06 -5.90 -4.13
C ALA A 28 -18.30 -5.91 -3.21
N VAL A 29 -18.41 -4.96 -2.29
CA VAL A 29 -19.75 -4.47 -1.92
C VAL A 29 -20.17 -3.53 -3.04
N GLY A 30 -20.48 -4.11 -4.19
CA GLY A 30 -21.27 -3.42 -5.19
C GLY A 30 -22.57 -2.99 -4.52
N THR A 31 -22.85 -1.69 -4.51
CA THR A 31 -24.26 -1.29 -4.58
C THR A 31 -24.79 -1.96 -5.83
N ALA A 32 -25.55 -3.04 -5.63
CA ALA A 32 -26.07 -3.89 -6.69
C ALA A 32 -26.57 -3.01 -7.84
N ALA A 33 -25.86 -3.08 -8.98
CA ALA A 33 -26.49 -2.82 -10.25
C ALA A 33 -27.79 -3.62 -10.25
N ALA A 34 -28.91 -3.02 -10.65
CA ALA A 34 -30.20 -3.67 -10.61
C ALA A 34 -30.12 -5.03 -11.30
N GLN A 35 -30.01 -6.10 -10.48
CA GLN A 35 -29.93 -7.48 -10.92
C GLN A 35 -31.26 -7.80 -11.60
N THR A 36 -31.25 -8.09 -12.89
CA THR A 36 -32.33 -8.89 -13.46
C THR A 36 -32.15 -10.29 -12.90
N GLU A 37 -32.89 -10.64 -11.84
CA GLU A 37 -33.12 -12.06 -11.51
C GLU A 37 -33.61 -12.74 -12.78
N THR A 38 -32.78 -13.60 -13.34
CA THR A 38 -33.13 -14.45 -14.46
C THR A 38 -33.82 -15.70 -13.91
N ASP A 39 -35.00 -16.02 -14.44
CA ASP A 39 -35.70 -17.26 -14.13
C ASP A 39 -34.91 -18.40 -14.80
N GLU A 40 -34.22 -19.25 -14.02
CA GLU A 40 -33.49 -20.46 -14.48
C GLU A 40 -34.31 -21.24 -15.54
N ALA A 41 -35.64 -21.32 -15.34
CA ALA A 41 -36.57 -21.98 -16.27
C ALA A 41 -36.64 -21.37 -17.68
N ALA A 42 -36.09 -20.17 -17.89
CA ALA A 42 -36.00 -19.51 -19.21
C ALA A 42 -34.76 -19.94 -20.00
N PHE A 43 -33.73 -20.47 -19.33
CA PHE A 43 -32.47 -20.93 -19.92
C PHE A 43 -32.43 -22.46 -20.06
N GLU A 44 -33.38 -23.16 -19.43
CA GLU A 44 -33.56 -24.62 -19.54
C GLU A 44 -34.60 -25.05 -20.59
N PRO A 45 -34.41 -26.21 -21.26
CA PRO A 45 -33.30 -27.15 -21.12
C PRO A 45 -32.06 -26.76 -21.94
N ASN A 46 -30.86 -26.79 -21.35
CA ASN A 46 -29.59 -26.49 -22.04
C ASN A 46 -28.51 -27.59 -21.87
N ASP A 47 -28.92 -28.80 -21.49
CA ASP A 47 -28.13 -29.98 -21.08
C ASP A 47 -27.16 -30.54 -22.16
N SER A 48 -27.12 -29.95 -23.35
CA SER A 48 -26.36 -30.47 -24.50
C SER A 48 -26.11 -29.43 -25.59
N PHE A 49 -25.05 -29.62 -26.38
CA PHE A 49 -24.74 -28.79 -27.55
C PHE A 49 -25.89 -28.67 -28.58
N GLU A 50 -26.81 -29.65 -28.66
CA GLU A 50 -27.96 -29.58 -29.59
C GLU A 50 -29.04 -28.59 -29.12
N ASN A 51 -29.09 -28.31 -27.81
CA ASN A 51 -30.04 -27.40 -27.16
C ASN A 51 -29.34 -26.23 -26.46
N ALA A 52 -28.08 -25.93 -26.82
CA ALA A 52 -27.30 -24.89 -26.16
C ALA A 52 -28.02 -23.53 -26.19
N THR A 53 -28.04 -22.83 -25.06
CA THR A 53 -28.73 -21.55 -24.97
C THR A 53 -27.85 -20.43 -25.53
N GLN A 54 -28.38 -19.69 -26.51
CA GLN A 54 -27.66 -18.57 -27.11
C GLN A 54 -27.54 -17.42 -26.12
N LEU A 55 -26.30 -16.96 -25.88
CA LEU A 55 -26.00 -15.81 -25.05
C LEU A 55 -25.51 -14.63 -25.89
N GLU A 56 -25.83 -13.44 -25.39
CA GLU A 56 -25.19 -12.17 -25.78
C GLU A 56 -24.23 -11.75 -24.65
N PRO A 57 -23.29 -10.82 -24.88
CA PRO A 57 -22.44 -10.29 -23.80
C PRO A 57 -23.29 -9.65 -22.69
N GLY A 58 -22.97 -9.94 -21.44
CA GLY A 58 -23.71 -9.47 -20.27
C GLY A 58 -23.48 -10.32 -19.01
N ASN A 59 -24.19 -9.95 -17.94
CA ASN A 59 -24.18 -10.66 -16.67
C ASN A 59 -25.48 -11.44 -16.48
N TYR A 60 -25.37 -12.70 -16.10
CA TYR A 60 -26.45 -13.64 -15.88
C TYR A 60 -26.37 -14.14 -14.44
N THR A 61 -27.46 -14.05 -13.67
CA THR A 61 -27.43 -14.35 -12.22
C THR A 61 -28.50 -15.36 -11.83
N GLY A 62 -28.24 -16.16 -10.80
CA GLY A 62 -29.18 -17.19 -10.34
C GLY A 62 -29.33 -18.38 -11.29
N LEU A 63 -28.28 -18.70 -12.03
CA LEU A 63 -28.18 -19.95 -12.80
C LEU A 63 -27.85 -21.10 -11.85
N ASN A 64 -28.11 -22.34 -12.26
CA ASN A 64 -27.91 -23.48 -11.40
C ASN A 64 -27.73 -24.77 -12.20
N VAL A 65 -26.60 -25.44 -12.01
CA VAL A 65 -26.30 -26.73 -12.65
C VAL A 65 -26.64 -27.88 -11.70
N THR A 66 -27.34 -28.91 -12.19
CA THR A 66 -27.80 -30.05 -11.37
C THR A 66 -26.93 -31.31 -11.48
N GLU A 67 -27.12 -32.29 -10.59
CA GLU A 67 -26.27 -33.49 -10.50
C GLU A 67 -26.33 -34.32 -11.81
N ASN A 68 -25.20 -34.47 -12.50
CA ASN A 68 -25.07 -35.10 -13.83
C ASN A 68 -25.72 -34.29 -14.99
N ASP A 69 -25.86 -32.99 -14.80
CA ASP A 69 -26.31 -32.02 -15.79
C ASP A 69 -25.14 -31.21 -16.36
N LEU A 70 -25.34 -30.56 -17.50
CA LEU A 70 -24.36 -29.68 -18.15
C LEU A 70 -25.05 -28.43 -18.65
N ASP A 71 -24.63 -27.26 -18.17
CA ASP A 71 -25.20 -26.04 -18.73
C ASP A 71 -24.37 -25.62 -19.93
N VAL A 72 -24.93 -25.77 -21.14
CA VAL A 72 -24.24 -25.45 -22.39
C VAL A 72 -24.79 -24.16 -22.99
N TYR A 73 -23.92 -23.17 -23.13
CA TYR A 73 -24.22 -21.87 -23.73
C TYR A 73 -23.49 -21.69 -25.06
N ALA A 74 -24.11 -20.97 -25.98
CA ALA A 74 -23.57 -20.70 -27.32
C ALA A 74 -23.37 -19.19 -27.53
N VAL A 75 -22.20 -18.81 -28.04
CA VAL A 75 -21.85 -17.43 -28.40
C VAL A 75 -21.33 -17.42 -29.83
N GLU A 76 -21.85 -16.53 -30.68
CA GLU A 76 -21.40 -16.40 -32.08
C GLU A 76 -20.22 -15.44 -32.14
N LEU A 77 -19.08 -15.89 -32.66
CA LEU A 77 -17.88 -15.08 -32.83
C LEU A 77 -17.42 -15.09 -34.29
N ASN A 78 -16.92 -13.95 -34.75
CA ASN A 78 -16.12 -13.85 -35.96
C ASN A 78 -14.65 -14.20 -35.66
N ALA A 79 -13.92 -14.63 -36.70
CA ALA A 79 -12.49 -14.88 -36.57
C ALA A 79 -11.75 -13.61 -36.08
N GLY A 80 -11.02 -13.72 -34.98
CA GLY A 80 -10.28 -12.64 -34.33
C GLY A 80 -11.03 -11.91 -33.22
N GLU A 81 -12.31 -12.16 -33.00
CA GLU A 81 -13.02 -11.69 -31.80
C GLU A 81 -12.61 -12.53 -30.59
N SER A 82 -12.51 -11.94 -29.41
CA SER A 82 -12.32 -12.70 -28.17
C SER A 82 -13.63 -12.88 -27.42
N LEU A 83 -13.70 -13.97 -26.68
CA LEU A 83 -14.75 -14.28 -25.72
C LEU A 83 -14.08 -14.56 -24.39
N SER A 84 -14.42 -13.76 -23.37
CA SER A 84 -14.10 -14.06 -21.99
C SER A 84 -15.37 -14.33 -21.19
N ALA A 85 -15.28 -15.28 -20.27
CA ALA A 85 -16.37 -15.65 -19.40
C ALA A 85 -15.84 -15.98 -18.01
N GLU A 86 -16.62 -15.63 -17.00
CA GLU A 86 -16.33 -15.88 -15.60
C GLU A 86 -17.60 -16.43 -14.94
N ILE A 87 -17.45 -17.51 -14.17
CA ILE A 87 -18.50 -17.97 -13.26
C ILE A 87 -18.12 -17.66 -11.82
N GLU A 88 -19.07 -17.13 -11.06
CA GLU A 88 -18.96 -16.91 -9.62
C GLU A 88 -19.86 -17.93 -8.90
N PHE A 89 -19.26 -18.77 -8.07
CA PHE A 89 -19.95 -19.77 -7.25
C PHE A 89 -19.14 -20.02 -5.97
N SER A 90 -19.75 -20.68 -5.00
CA SER A 90 -19.05 -21.07 -3.77
C SER A 90 -18.66 -22.54 -3.85
N HIS A 91 -17.36 -22.82 -3.89
CA HIS A 91 -16.77 -24.16 -3.86
C HIS A 91 -17.24 -24.96 -2.63
N ALA A 92 -17.50 -24.28 -1.51
CA ALA A 92 -18.10 -24.89 -0.32
C ALA A 92 -19.50 -25.50 -0.56
N ARG A 93 -20.18 -25.16 -1.67
CA ARG A 93 -21.50 -25.69 -2.08
C ARG A 93 -21.42 -26.70 -3.22
N GLY A 94 -20.27 -26.84 -3.87
CA GLY A 94 -20.03 -27.74 -4.99
C GLY A 94 -18.98 -27.14 -5.91
N ASP A 95 -18.02 -27.95 -6.35
CA ASP A 95 -16.94 -27.57 -7.26
C ASP A 95 -17.46 -27.55 -8.71
N LEU A 96 -17.44 -26.37 -9.34
CA LEU A 96 -17.88 -26.17 -10.72
C LEU A 96 -16.66 -25.90 -11.60
N ASP A 97 -16.75 -26.29 -12.87
CA ASP A 97 -15.70 -26.10 -13.86
C ASP A 97 -16.29 -25.31 -15.04
N LEU A 98 -15.50 -24.40 -15.62
CA LEU A 98 -15.88 -23.64 -16.81
C LEU A 98 -14.98 -24.01 -18.01
N PHE A 99 -15.59 -24.42 -19.12
CA PHE A 99 -14.87 -24.74 -20.34
C PHE A 99 -15.29 -23.84 -21.50
N LEU A 100 -14.31 -23.36 -22.26
CA LEU A 100 -14.52 -22.67 -23.53
C LEU A 100 -14.13 -23.59 -24.69
N LEU A 101 -15.10 -23.92 -25.56
CA LEU A 101 -14.92 -24.80 -26.71
C LEU A 101 -15.14 -24.05 -28.02
N GLY A 102 -14.36 -24.40 -29.04
CA GLY A 102 -14.51 -23.89 -30.40
C GLY A 102 -15.60 -24.60 -31.21
N PRO A 103 -15.89 -24.13 -32.44
CA PRO A 103 -17.01 -24.60 -33.27
C PRO A 103 -16.99 -26.10 -33.63
N ASN A 104 -15.81 -26.72 -33.58
CA ASN A 104 -15.62 -28.15 -33.84
C ASN A 104 -15.67 -29.03 -32.57
N GLY A 105 -16.00 -28.44 -31.40
CA GLY A 105 -16.04 -29.11 -30.10
C GLY A 105 -14.67 -29.32 -29.45
N SER A 106 -13.62 -28.62 -29.92
CA SER A 106 -12.30 -28.63 -29.28
C SER A 106 -12.27 -27.67 -28.10
N THR A 107 -11.84 -28.11 -26.93
CA THR A 107 -11.55 -27.23 -25.79
C THR A 107 -10.42 -26.28 -26.15
N LEU A 108 -10.68 -24.97 -26.03
CA LEU A 108 -9.72 -23.89 -26.22
C LEU A 108 -9.08 -23.50 -24.88
N GLN A 109 -9.90 -23.42 -23.84
CA GLN A 109 -9.45 -23.23 -22.47
C GLN A 109 -10.40 -23.92 -21.48
N ALA A 110 -9.88 -24.21 -20.30
CA ALA A 110 -10.63 -24.71 -19.16
C ALA A 110 -10.19 -23.92 -17.93
N GLY A 111 -11.13 -23.27 -17.25
CA GLY A 111 -10.98 -22.82 -15.88
C GLY A 111 -11.38 -23.99 -15.00
N VAL A 112 -10.40 -24.59 -14.33
CA VAL A 112 -10.59 -25.69 -13.37
C VAL A 112 -9.79 -25.33 -12.14
N SER A 113 -10.46 -25.18 -11.00
CA SER A 113 -9.84 -24.72 -9.76
C SER A 113 -10.41 -25.48 -8.56
N GLU A 114 -9.79 -25.37 -7.39
CA GLU A 114 -10.39 -25.86 -6.12
C GLU A 114 -10.84 -24.66 -5.25
N THR A 115 -11.07 -23.50 -5.88
CA THR A 115 -11.40 -22.20 -5.26
C THR A 115 -12.75 -21.67 -5.73
N ASP A 116 -13.26 -20.60 -5.11
CA ASP A 116 -14.49 -19.96 -5.56
C ASP A 116 -14.26 -19.23 -6.91
N GLY A 117 -15.00 -19.63 -7.95
CA GLY A 117 -15.02 -19.00 -9.27
C GLY A 117 -14.05 -19.56 -10.32
N GLU A 118 -14.45 -19.57 -11.59
CA GLU A 118 -13.59 -19.91 -12.73
C GLU A 118 -13.70 -18.88 -13.85
N SER A 119 -12.60 -18.63 -14.55
CA SER A 119 -12.56 -17.78 -15.73
C SER A 119 -11.92 -18.47 -16.93
N VAL A 120 -12.37 -18.08 -18.13
CA VAL A 120 -11.82 -18.49 -19.43
C VAL A 120 -11.86 -17.30 -20.40
N SER A 121 -10.88 -17.19 -21.28
CA SER A 121 -10.72 -16.19 -22.33
C SER A 121 -10.04 -16.79 -23.56
N ALA A 122 -10.64 -16.67 -24.74
CA ALA A 122 -9.95 -17.07 -25.97
C ALA A 122 -10.31 -16.18 -27.16
N VAL A 123 -9.34 -15.99 -28.05
CA VAL A 123 -9.56 -15.41 -29.38
C VAL A 123 -10.08 -16.49 -30.33
N ALA A 124 -11.15 -16.19 -31.06
CA ALA A 124 -11.75 -17.07 -32.05
C ALA A 124 -10.83 -17.27 -33.27
N PRO A 125 -10.19 -18.44 -33.46
CA PRO A 125 -9.34 -18.68 -34.64
C PRO A 125 -10.13 -18.70 -35.96
N GLU A 126 -11.42 -19.00 -35.93
CA GLU A 126 -12.32 -19.00 -37.09
C GLU A 126 -13.70 -18.49 -36.70
N ALA A 127 -14.47 -18.01 -37.68
CA ALA A 127 -15.84 -17.59 -37.41
C ALA A 127 -16.73 -18.83 -37.17
N GLY A 128 -17.54 -18.79 -36.12
CA GLY A 128 -18.49 -19.85 -35.80
C GLY A 128 -19.07 -19.73 -34.38
N THR A 129 -19.83 -20.75 -34.00
CA THR A 129 -20.43 -20.85 -32.66
C THR A 129 -19.41 -21.42 -31.68
N TYR A 130 -19.10 -20.65 -30.64
CA TYR A 130 -18.27 -21.06 -29.51
C TYR A 130 -19.17 -21.43 -28.35
N TYR A 131 -18.72 -22.38 -27.52
CA TYR A 131 -19.52 -22.90 -26.43
C TYR A 131 -18.85 -22.67 -25.09
N LEU A 132 -19.62 -22.12 -24.14
CA LEU A 132 -19.28 -22.14 -22.73
C LEU A 132 -20.01 -23.32 -22.11
N VAL A 133 -19.27 -24.16 -21.39
CA VAL A 133 -19.84 -25.33 -20.71
C VAL A 133 -19.53 -25.20 -19.23
N VAL A 134 -20.58 -25.12 -18.42
CA VAL A 134 -20.48 -25.19 -16.95
C VAL A 134 -20.82 -26.61 -16.52
N ALA A 135 -19.95 -27.23 -15.74
CA ALA A 135 -20.13 -28.61 -15.30
C ALA A 135 -19.67 -28.75 -13.84
N GLY A 136 -20.37 -29.56 -13.04
CA GLY A 136 -19.89 -29.88 -11.70
C GLY A 136 -18.80 -30.97 -11.70
N PHE A 137 -17.69 -30.72 -11.02
CA PHE A 137 -16.63 -31.70 -10.83
C PHE A 137 -17.16 -32.93 -10.09
N GLN A 138 -16.95 -34.12 -10.67
CA GLN A 138 -17.50 -35.40 -10.19
C GLN A 138 -19.02 -35.42 -9.95
N GLY A 139 -19.77 -34.57 -10.66
CA GLY A 139 -21.23 -34.48 -10.53
C GLY A 139 -21.70 -33.56 -9.40
N ALA A 140 -20.84 -32.64 -8.92
CA ALA A 140 -21.27 -31.54 -8.08
C ALA A 140 -22.40 -30.72 -8.73
N SER A 141 -23.15 -29.99 -7.92
CA SER A 141 -24.29 -29.19 -8.36
C SER A 141 -24.39 -27.95 -7.48
N GLY A 142 -24.73 -26.81 -8.04
CA GLY A 142 -24.85 -25.59 -7.27
C GLY A 142 -25.23 -24.36 -8.11
N PRO A 143 -25.68 -23.29 -7.44
CA PRO A 143 -25.98 -22.04 -8.12
C PRO A 143 -24.68 -21.32 -8.50
N TYR A 144 -24.72 -20.61 -9.62
CA TYR A 144 -23.62 -19.76 -10.08
C TYR A 144 -24.17 -18.52 -10.81
N ASP A 145 -23.35 -17.49 -10.85
CA ASP A 145 -23.55 -16.31 -11.71
C ASP A 145 -22.54 -16.38 -12.85
N LEU A 146 -22.93 -16.03 -14.07
CA LEU A 146 -22.09 -16.09 -15.27
C LEU A 146 -21.97 -14.68 -15.87
N ARG A 147 -20.74 -14.22 -16.05
CA ARG A 147 -20.41 -13.01 -16.80
C ARG A 147 -19.79 -13.39 -18.13
N VAL A 148 -20.27 -12.78 -19.22
CA VAL A 148 -19.79 -13.03 -20.59
C VAL A 148 -19.43 -11.70 -21.25
N ASN A 149 -18.20 -11.58 -21.75
CA ASN A 149 -17.75 -10.42 -22.52
C ASN A 149 -17.22 -10.87 -23.88
N THR A 150 -17.42 -10.03 -24.91
CA THR A 150 -16.79 -10.21 -26.22
C THR A 150 -16.11 -8.92 -26.65
N ALA A 151 -14.89 -9.00 -27.17
CA ALA A 151 -14.19 -7.86 -27.75
C ALA A 151 -13.94 -8.07 -29.26
N GLY A 152 -13.99 -6.97 -30.03
CA GLY A 152 -13.68 -6.99 -31.46
C GLY A 152 -12.20 -7.24 -31.71
N ALA A 153 -11.85 -7.71 -32.93
CA ALA A 153 -10.46 -7.82 -33.36
C ALA A 153 -9.81 -6.41 -33.39
N GLY A 154 -8.94 -6.12 -32.42
CA GLY A 154 -8.11 -4.92 -32.46
C GLY A 154 -7.05 -5.01 -33.58
N PRO A 155 -6.42 -3.89 -33.96
CA PRO A 155 -5.31 -3.94 -34.90
C PRO A 155 -4.14 -4.74 -34.30
N SER A 156 -3.66 -5.77 -35.01
CA SER A 156 -2.38 -6.42 -34.73
C SER A 156 -1.27 -5.50 -35.27
N PRO A 157 -0.59 -4.71 -34.43
CA PRO A 157 0.42 -3.76 -34.89
C PRO A 157 1.66 -4.53 -35.36
N ALA A 158 2.44 -3.95 -36.27
CA ALA A 158 3.75 -4.52 -36.56
C ALA A 158 4.67 -4.38 -35.33
N ALA A 159 5.55 -5.35 -35.07
CA ALA A 159 6.49 -5.28 -33.95
C ALA A 159 7.26 -3.94 -33.91
N GLY A 160 7.17 -3.22 -32.79
CA GLY A 160 7.78 -1.90 -32.57
C GLY A 160 6.96 -0.70 -33.09
N GLU A 161 5.67 -0.87 -33.39
CA GLU A 161 4.79 0.23 -33.83
C GLU A 161 4.29 1.13 -32.68
N PHE A 162 4.27 0.63 -31.46
CA PHE A 162 3.87 1.38 -30.26
C PHE A 162 5.02 2.03 -29.50
N GLU A 163 6.25 1.75 -29.93
CA GLU A 163 7.47 2.25 -29.33
C GLU A 163 7.88 3.63 -29.91
N PRO A 164 8.34 4.58 -29.08
CA PRO A 164 8.50 4.50 -27.62
C PRO A 164 7.19 4.76 -26.87
N ASN A 165 6.94 4.01 -25.80
CA ASN A 165 5.80 4.19 -24.89
C ASN A 165 6.21 4.01 -23.41
N ASP A 166 7.43 4.43 -23.08
CA ASP A 166 8.11 4.25 -21.79
C ASP A 166 7.56 5.11 -20.64
N ASP A 167 6.72 6.11 -20.95
CA ASP A 167 6.29 7.14 -20.00
C ASP A 167 4.87 7.69 -20.31
N PHE A 168 4.31 8.53 -19.43
CA PHE A 168 2.97 9.10 -19.60
C PHE A 168 2.83 10.09 -20.78
N GLU A 169 3.93 10.74 -21.19
CA GLU A 169 3.95 11.69 -22.31
C GLU A 169 4.01 10.96 -23.66
N THR A 170 4.65 9.80 -23.67
CA THR A 170 4.78 8.89 -24.83
C THR A 170 3.75 7.76 -24.85
N ALA A 171 2.93 7.65 -23.80
CA ALA A 171 1.92 6.60 -23.64
C ALA A 171 1.10 6.37 -24.91
N THR A 172 1.03 5.12 -25.35
CA THR A 172 0.31 4.75 -26.58
C THR A 172 -1.19 4.79 -26.35
N PRO A 173 -1.96 5.62 -27.08
CA PRO A 173 -3.41 5.63 -26.96
C PRO A 173 -4.01 4.31 -27.48
N VAL A 174 -4.81 3.66 -26.65
CA VAL A 174 -5.52 2.41 -26.99
C VAL A 174 -7.02 2.56 -26.78
N GLU A 175 -7.79 1.89 -27.63
CA GLU A 175 -9.24 1.77 -27.53
C GLU A 175 -9.59 0.33 -27.13
N ALA A 176 -10.87 0.05 -26.88
CA ALA A 176 -11.29 -1.32 -26.63
C ALA A 176 -10.97 -2.24 -27.83
N GLY A 177 -10.24 -3.32 -27.58
CA GLY A 177 -9.74 -4.24 -28.61
C GLY A 177 -8.56 -5.08 -28.11
N ASN A 178 -8.09 -5.99 -28.98
CA ASN A 178 -6.97 -6.88 -28.69
C ASN A 178 -5.72 -6.47 -29.48
N TYR A 179 -4.59 -6.41 -28.79
CA TYR A 179 -3.30 -5.97 -29.27
C TYR A 179 -2.31 -7.13 -29.10
N THR A 180 -1.92 -7.77 -30.20
CA THR A 180 -1.10 -8.98 -30.17
C THR A 180 0.33 -8.71 -30.60
N GLY A 181 1.29 -9.48 -30.09
CA GLY A 181 2.70 -9.41 -30.50
C GLY A 181 3.43 -8.20 -29.91
N LEU A 182 2.97 -7.75 -28.75
CA LEU A 182 3.65 -6.76 -27.90
C LEU A 182 4.81 -7.44 -27.18
N ASN A 183 5.74 -6.66 -26.66
CA ASN A 183 6.92 -7.22 -26.03
C ASN A 183 7.58 -6.21 -25.09
N VAL A 184 7.57 -6.52 -23.79
CA VAL A 184 8.38 -5.80 -22.80
C VAL A 184 9.83 -6.28 -22.91
N THR A 185 10.76 -5.33 -23.03
CA THR A 185 12.20 -5.59 -23.00
C THR A 185 12.82 -5.28 -21.62
N GLU A 186 14.14 -5.43 -21.49
CA GLU A 186 14.84 -5.21 -20.22
C GLU A 186 14.85 -3.71 -19.89
N ASN A 187 14.41 -3.32 -18.69
CA ASN A 187 14.27 -1.93 -18.25
C ASN A 187 13.28 -1.09 -19.08
N ASP A 188 12.18 -1.73 -19.48
CA ASP A 188 11.18 -1.22 -20.41
C ASP A 188 9.81 -1.16 -19.72
N LEU A 189 9.07 -0.07 -19.96
CA LEU A 189 7.70 0.09 -19.48
C LEU A 189 6.78 0.28 -20.67
N ASP A 190 5.80 -0.59 -20.82
CA ASP A 190 4.78 -0.39 -21.84
C ASP A 190 3.60 0.39 -21.23
N VAL A 191 3.54 1.70 -21.48
CA VAL A 191 2.46 2.57 -20.99
C VAL A 191 1.41 2.80 -22.09
N TYR A 192 0.16 2.47 -21.79
CA TYR A 192 -0.99 2.67 -22.67
C TYR A 192 -2.02 3.63 -22.06
N ALA A 193 -2.62 4.50 -22.86
CA ALA A 193 -3.61 5.49 -22.43
C ALA A 193 -5.02 5.16 -22.93
N VAL A 194 -6.00 5.16 -22.04
CA VAL A 194 -7.42 4.91 -22.31
C VAL A 194 -8.27 6.08 -21.81
N GLU A 195 -9.06 6.69 -22.68
CA GLU A 195 -9.98 7.76 -22.31
C GLU A 195 -11.29 7.18 -21.75
N LEU A 196 -11.62 7.50 -20.50
CA LEU A 196 -12.83 7.04 -19.83
C LEU A 196 -13.68 8.21 -19.32
N SER A 197 -15.00 8.01 -19.34
CA SER A 197 -15.96 8.86 -18.65
C SER A 197 -16.31 8.28 -17.28
N GLU A 198 -16.68 9.13 -16.33
CA GLU A 198 -17.22 8.74 -15.04
C GLU A 198 -18.41 7.81 -15.25
N GLY A 199 -18.34 6.62 -14.65
CA GLY A 199 -19.31 5.54 -14.79
C GLY A 199 -18.98 4.49 -15.85
N ASP A 200 -17.91 4.67 -16.65
CA ASP A 200 -17.40 3.62 -17.53
C ASP A 200 -16.67 2.54 -16.72
N THR A 201 -16.81 1.27 -17.12
CA THR A 201 -16.02 0.16 -16.58
C THR A 201 -14.96 -0.24 -17.59
N LEU A 202 -13.69 -0.15 -17.18
CA LEU A 202 -12.52 -0.65 -17.89
C LEU A 202 -12.22 -2.08 -17.44
N SER A 203 -11.85 -2.94 -18.39
CA SER A 203 -11.22 -4.24 -18.14
C SER A 203 -9.96 -4.34 -18.98
N ALA A 204 -8.87 -4.85 -18.43
CA ALA A 204 -7.66 -5.14 -19.19
C ALA A 204 -7.06 -6.49 -18.76
N GLU A 205 -6.52 -7.22 -19.73
CA GLU A 205 -5.89 -8.52 -19.55
C GLU A 205 -4.60 -8.58 -20.37
N ILE A 206 -3.52 -9.09 -19.79
CA ILE A 206 -2.31 -9.46 -20.52
C ILE A 206 -2.13 -10.98 -20.51
N GLU A 207 -1.76 -11.56 -21.66
CA GLU A 207 -1.43 -12.98 -21.80
C GLU A 207 0.06 -13.13 -22.11
N PHE A 208 0.80 -13.83 -21.25
CA PHE A 208 2.19 -14.21 -21.48
C PHE A 208 2.51 -15.60 -20.91
N SER A 209 3.72 -16.09 -21.19
CA SER A 209 4.23 -17.34 -20.64
C SER A 209 5.24 -17.05 -19.53
N HIS A 210 4.90 -17.29 -18.27
CA HIS A 210 5.76 -17.08 -17.10
C HIS A 210 7.11 -17.82 -17.24
N ALA A 211 7.14 -18.94 -17.96
CA ALA A 211 8.39 -19.65 -18.29
C ALA A 211 9.40 -18.84 -19.14
N ARG A 212 9.01 -17.67 -19.67
CA ARG A 212 9.85 -16.78 -20.48
C ARG A 212 10.21 -15.47 -19.78
N GLY A 213 9.42 -15.07 -18.79
CA GLY A 213 9.54 -13.86 -18.01
C GLY A 213 8.23 -13.61 -17.27
N ASP A 214 8.30 -13.09 -16.06
CA ASP A 214 7.14 -12.74 -15.23
C ASP A 214 6.79 -11.27 -15.48
N LEU A 215 5.59 -10.98 -15.99
CA LEU A 215 5.14 -9.62 -16.28
C LEU A 215 3.97 -9.24 -15.35
N GLU A 216 3.84 -7.96 -15.04
CA GLU A 216 2.85 -7.41 -14.12
C GLU A 216 2.00 -6.36 -14.83
N LEU A 217 0.74 -6.19 -14.40
CA LEU A 217 -0.20 -5.22 -14.98
C LEU A 217 -0.71 -4.25 -13.90
N LEU A 218 -0.62 -2.95 -14.19
CA LEU A 218 -1.13 -1.87 -13.34
C LEU A 218 -2.16 -1.00 -14.05
N LEU A 219 -3.08 -0.46 -13.26
CA LEU A 219 -3.97 0.63 -13.65
C LEU A 219 -3.61 1.90 -12.90
N ILE A 220 -3.44 2.99 -13.64
CA ILE A 220 -3.20 4.34 -13.10
C ILE A 220 -4.33 5.27 -13.49
N GLY A 221 -4.80 6.06 -12.54
CA GLY A 221 -5.87 7.03 -12.74
C GLY A 221 -5.40 8.34 -13.37
N PRO A 222 -6.34 9.24 -13.74
CA PRO A 222 -6.04 10.56 -14.30
C PRO A 222 -5.17 11.43 -13.38
N GLU A 223 -5.21 11.19 -12.07
CA GLU A 223 -4.43 11.87 -11.04
C GLU A 223 -3.03 11.26 -10.83
N ARG A 224 -2.59 10.36 -11.73
CA ARG A 224 -1.32 9.60 -11.66
C ARG A 224 -1.15 8.71 -10.43
N THR A 225 -2.27 8.26 -9.88
CA THR A 225 -2.33 7.32 -8.77
C THR A 225 -2.50 5.89 -9.26
N VAL A 226 -1.81 4.91 -8.69
CA VAL A 226 -2.16 3.51 -8.96
C VAL A 226 -3.53 3.21 -8.35
N LEU A 227 -4.43 2.69 -9.17
CA LEU A 227 -5.79 2.32 -8.81
C LEU A 227 -5.94 0.81 -8.61
N GLN A 228 -5.20 0.00 -9.36
CA GLN A 228 -5.24 -1.46 -9.28
C GLN A 228 -3.92 -2.07 -9.76
N ALA A 229 -3.58 -3.24 -9.23
CA ALA A 229 -2.43 -4.05 -9.63
C ALA A 229 -2.83 -5.52 -9.76
N SER A 230 -2.20 -6.23 -10.69
CA SER A 230 -2.24 -7.68 -10.85
C SER A 230 -0.80 -8.20 -11.04
N THR A 231 -0.34 -9.03 -10.11
CA THR A 231 1.08 -9.44 -9.97
C THR A 231 1.18 -10.95 -9.65
N SER A 232 0.84 -11.80 -10.62
CA SER A 232 0.74 -13.25 -10.42
C SER A 232 2.05 -13.95 -10.77
N SER A 233 2.30 -15.15 -10.23
CA SER A 233 3.40 -16.02 -10.72
C SER A 233 2.89 -17.07 -11.71
N THR A 234 1.79 -16.78 -12.39
CA THR A 234 1.12 -17.65 -13.35
C THR A 234 1.11 -17.00 -14.73
N ASP A 235 0.64 -17.72 -15.76
CA ASP A 235 0.50 -17.13 -17.09
C ASP A 235 -0.68 -16.13 -17.09
N GLY A 236 -0.40 -14.83 -17.22
CA GLY A 236 -1.37 -13.76 -17.48
C GLY A 236 -1.96 -13.05 -16.25
N GLU A 237 -2.44 -11.82 -16.48
CA GLU A 237 -2.86 -10.85 -15.44
C GLU A 237 -4.10 -10.14 -15.92
N SER A 238 -4.99 -9.79 -14.98
CA SER A 238 -6.24 -9.12 -15.32
C SER A 238 -6.65 -8.08 -14.28
N ILE A 239 -7.33 -7.03 -14.76
CA ILE A 239 -7.88 -5.95 -13.92
C ILE A 239 -9.29 -5.56 -14.39
N SER A 240 -10.08 -5.00 -13.48
CA SER A 240 -11.38 -4.41 -13.81
C SER A 240 -11.71 -3.24 -12.87
N HIS A 241 -12.01 -2.07 -13.44
CA HIS A 241 -12.16 -0.83 -12.69
C HIS A 241 -13.32 0.04 -13.20
N LEU A 242 -14.11 0.59 -12.26
CA LEU A 242 -15.16 1.57 -12.53
C LEU A 242 -14.58 2.98 -12.45
N ALA A 243 -14.51 3.69 -13.58
CA ALA A 243 -14.02 5.04 -13.67
C ALA A 243 -14.85 5.99 -12.79
N GLY A 244 -14.23 6.55 -11.76
CA GLY A 244 -14.90 7.45 -10.83
C GLY A 244 -14.79 8.94 -11.16
N THR A 245 -14.03 9.28 -12.21
CA THR A 245 -13.86 10.63 -12.77
C THR A 245 -13.60 10.52 -14.26
N ASN A 246 -13.98 11.56 -15.02
CA ASN A 246 -13.60 11.68 -16.43
C ASN A 246 -12.09 11.92 -16.54
N GLY A 247 -11.41 11.25 -17.47
CA GLY A 247 -10.03 11.52 -17.79
C GLY A 247 -9.31 10.34 -18.44
N THR A 248 -8.01 10.53 -18.66
CA THR A 248 -7.12 9.50 -19.18
C THR A 248 -6.71 8.54 -18.06
N TYR A 249 -6.96 7.25 -18.23
CA TYR A 249 -6.47 6.18 -17.39
C TYR A 249 -5.33 5.48 -18.12
N TYR A 250 -4.34 4.98 -17.38
CA TYR A 250 -3.16 4.35 -17.96
C TYR A 250 -3.05 2.88 -17.56
N LEU A 251 -2.80 2.02 -18.53
CA LEU A 251 -2.40 0.62 -18.29
C LEU A 251 -0.88 0.56 -18.40
N VAL A 252 -0.22 0.00 -17.40
CA VAL A 252 1.25 -0.15 -17.41
C VAL A 252 1.60 -1.62 -17.31
N VAL A 253 2.36 -2.11 -18.29
CA VAL A 253 2.90 -3.47 -18.32
C VAL A 253 4.41 -3.41 -18.12
N TYR A 254 4.93 -4.20 -17.19
CA TYR A 254 6.37 -4.26 -16.89
C TYR A 254 6.79 -5.64 -16.38
N GLY A 255 8.09 -5.94 -16.41
CA GLY A 255 8.62 -7.20 -15.90
C GLY A 255 8.89 -7.21 -14.40
N TYR A 256 8.53 -8.28 -13.68
CA TYR A 256 9.00 -8.54 -12.32
C TYR A 256 10.43 -9.12 -12.34
N LEU A 257 11.37 -8.57 -11.56
CA LEU A 257 12.80 -8.98 -11.54
C LEU A 257 13.43 -9.04 -12.95
N ASP A 258 13.21 -8.00 -13.75
CA ASP A 258 13.61 -7.92 -15.17
C ASP A 258 13.00 -9.01 -16.06
N GLY A 259 11.80 -9.49 -15.72
CA GLY A 259 10.99 -10.33 -16.59
C GLY A 259 10.84 -9.69 -17.96
N THR A 260 11.26 -10.39 -19.01
CA THR A 260 11.09 -9.91 -20.39
C THR A 260 10.33 -10.94 -21.19
N GLY A 261 9.52 -10.49 -22.14
CA GLY A 261 8.79 -11.44 -22.94
C GLY A 261 7.71 -10.83 -23.81
N PRO A 262 7.29 -11.58 -24.85
CA PRO A 262 6.14 -11.20 -25.63
C PRO A 262 4.87 -11.39 -24.80
N TYR A 263 3.93 -10.47 -24.97
CA TYR A 263 2.60 -10.56 -24.40
C TYR A 263 1.55 -10.05 -25.40
N ASP A 264 0.30 -10.43 -25.16
CA ASP A 264 -0.86 -9.88 -25.87
C ASP A 264 -1.72 -9.10 -24.85
N LEU A 265 -2.21 -7.91 -25.21
CA LEU A 265 -3.05 -7.05 -24.36
C LEU A 265 -4.49 -7.02 -24.90
N SER A 266 -5.47 -7.29 -24.04
CA SER A 266 -6.89 -7.13 -24.35
C SER A 266 -7.47 -5.99 -23.50
N VAL A 267 -8.16 -5.03 -24.12
CA VAL A 267 -8.79 -3.88 -23.45
C VAL A 267 -10.30 -3.87 -23.73
N GLY A 268 -11.12 -3.69 -22.69
CA GLY A 268 -12.57 -3.59 -22.78
C GLY A 268 -13.11 -2.34 -22.06
N VAL A 269 -14.10 -1.67 -22.64
CA VAL A 269 -14.77 -0.51 -22.04
C VAL A 269 -16.28 -0.65 -22.19
N SER A 270 -17.03 -0.47 -21.11
CA SER A 270 -18.51 -0.49 -21.10
C SER A 270 -19.07 0.72 -20.34
N SER A 271 -20.14 1.34 -20.83
CA SER A 271 -20.72 2.58 -20.27
C SER A 271 -22.00 2.33 -19.46
N GLY A 272 -22.17 3.03 -18.32
CA GLY A 272 -23.36 2.93 -17.46
C GLY A 272 -24.38 4.06 -17.68
N GLU A 273 -25.65 3.75 -17.97
CA GLU A 273 -26.75 4.75 -18.10
C GLU A 273 -27.70 4.80 -16.86
N ASP A 274 -27.79 6.01 -16.27
CA ASP A 274 -28.88 6.78 -15.62
C ASP A 274 -30.03 6.10 -14.81
N GLY A 275 -30.19 6.44 -13.50
CA GLY A 275 -31.51 6.35 -12.81
C GLY A 275 -31.61 6.22 -11.27
N THR A 276 -31.78 7.36 -10.56
CA THR A 276 -32.54 7.67 -9.30
C THR A 276 -32.74 6.62 -8.16
N PRO A 277 -32.44 6.93 -6.87
CA PRO A 277 -32.48 5.97 -5.75
C PRO A 277 -33.80 5.92 -4.94
N PRO A 278 -34.14 4.77 -4.31
CA PRO A 278 -35.00 4.79 -3.11
C PRO A 278 -34.44 4.08 -1.87
N ALA A 279 -34.51 4.81 -0.75
CA ALA A 279 -34.82 4.50 0.65
C ALA A 279 -34.25 3.22 1.35
N GLY A 280 -33.51 3.48 2.43
CA GLY A 280 -32.87 2.49 3.30
C GLY A 280 -33.78 1.65 4.23
N PRO A 281 -33.17 0.70 4.97
CA PRO A 281 -33.85 -0.47 5.52
C PRO A 281 -34.31 -0.29 6.98
N SER A 282 -35.22 -1.16 7.42
CA SER A 282 -35.54 -1.40 8.84
C SER A 282 -36.21 -2.77 9.04
N PRO A 283 -36.15 -3.36 10.25
CA PRO A 283 -35.46 -4.63 10.43
C PRO A 283 -36.35 -5.76 11.03
N THR A 284 -35.68 -6.87 11.35
CA THR A 284 -35.97 -7.85 12.43
C THR A 284 -36.83 -9.07 12.05
N GLU A 285 -36.32 -10.30 12.18
CA GLU A 285 -36.40 -11.17 13.39
C GLU A 285 -35.94 -12.62 13.12
N THR A 286 -35.17 -13.16 14.07
CA THR A 286 -34.84 -14.58 14.31
C THR A 286 -36.07 -15.35 14.83
N PRO A 287 -36.22 -16.67 14.58
CA PRO A 287 -35.84 -17.70 15.58
C PRO A 287 -35.33 -19.00 14.92
N GLY A 288 -34.63 -19.96 15.53
CA GLY A 288 -34.19 -20.23 16.88
C GLY A 288 -33.73 -21.71 16.96
N ASN A 289 -32.50 -21.91 17.44
CA ASN A 289 -31.92 -23.03 18.23
C ASN A 289 -32.28 -24.52 17.95
N GLU A 290 -31.25 -25.36 17.74
CA GLU A 290 -30.99 -26.57 18.56
C GLU A 290 -29.53 -27.09 18.44
N THR A 291 -28.73 -26.71 19.45
CA THR A 291 -27.64 -27.40 20.19
C THR A 291 -26.90 -28.64 19.63
N ALA A 292 -25.55 -28.55 19.58
CA ALA A 292 -24.62 -29.52 20.19
C ALA A 292 -23.21 -28.91 20.39
N THR A 293 -22.65 -29.04 21.60
CA THR A 293 -21.35 -28.55 22.09
C THR A 293 -20.26 -29.62 21.95
N PRO A 294 -18.96 -29.23 21.93
CA PRO A 294 -18.07 -29.72 23.00
C PRO A 294 -17.18 -28.63 23.64
N GLU A 295 -16.80 -28.90 24.90
CA GLU A 295 -15.99 -28.09 25.83
C GLU A 295 -14.48 -28.00 25.48
N PRO A 296 -13.74 -27.02 26.05
CA PRO A 296 -12.33 -26.76 25.76
C PRO A 296 -11.38 -27.60 26.62
N PRO A 297 -10.13 -27.85 26.21
CA PRO A 297 -9.11 -28.27 27.16
C PRO A 297 -8.54 -27.04 27.88
N THR A 298 -8.65 -27.07 29.20
CA THR A 298 -7.98 -26.17 30.14
C THR A 298 -6.47 -26.41 30.16
N GLY A 299 -5.72 -25.31 30.24
CA GLY A 299 -4.26 -25.26 30.15
C GLY A 299 -3.47 -26.16 31.09
N GLU A 300 -2.27 -26.50 30.62
CA GLU A 300 -1.17 -27.00 31.43
C GLU A 300 -0.07 -25.94 31.48
N THR A 301 0.18 -25.45 32.68
CA THR A 301 1.36 -24.68 33.05
C THR A 301 2.63 -25.46 32.72
N ALA A 302 3.50 -24.88 31.89
CA ALA A 302 4.85 -25.37 31.64
C ALA A 302 5.70 -25.31 32.92
N THR A 303 6.30 -26.44 33.30
CA THR A 303 7.41 -26.51 34.26
C THR A 303 8.56 -27.32 33.67
N ASP A 304 9.69 -26.64 33.50
CA ASP A 304 11.09 -27.07 33.57
C ASP A 304 11.69 -28.18 32.66
N GLU A 305 12.64 -27.68 31.84
CA GLU A 305 14.03 -28.15 31.63
C GLU A 305 14.34 -29.42 30.79
N THR A 306 14.83 -29.14 29.56
CA THR A 306 15.97 -29.81 28.87
C THR A 306 15.79 -31.21 28.26
N ALA A 307 14.57 -31.68 27.96
CA ALA A 307 14.38 -32.94 27.24
C ALA A 307 13.66 -32.74 25.89
N SER A 308 14.21 -33.32 24.82
CA SER A 308 13.57 -33.42 23.51
C SER A 308 12.18 -34.05 23.69
N LEU A 309 11.14 -33.25 23.50
CA LEU A 309 9.77 -33.74 23.52
C LEU A 309 9.60 -34.74 22.37
N ALA A 310 8.77 -35.77 22.56
CA ALA A 310 8.48 -36.68 21.46
C ALA A 310 7.68 -35.93 20.38
N ASP A 311 7.99 -36.20 19.11
CA ASP A 311 7.27 -35.60 18.00
C ASP A 311 5.76 -35.90 18.10
N PRO A 312 4.92 -34.87 17.96
CA PRO A 312 3.49 -35.03 17.96
C PRO A 312 3.00 -35.75 16.69
N GLU A 313 1.82 -36.39 16.78
CA GLU A 313 1.21 -37.06 15.61
C GLU A 313 0.67 -36.06 14.57
N SER A 314 0.45 -34.82 14.97
CA SER A 314 -0.04 -33.70 14.15
C SER A 314 0.56 -32.40 14.65
N ASP A 315 0.56 -31.41 13.77
CA ASP A 315 1.03 -30.06 14.04
C ASP A 315 0.39 -29.44 15.29
N ARG A 316 1.18 -28.63 16.00
CA ARG A 316 0.74 -27.90 17.19
C ARG A 316 1.73 -26.80 17.57
N LEU A 317 1.17 -25.76 18.18
CA LEU A 317 1.87 -24.62 18.72
C LEU A 317 3.22 -24.94 19.37
N GLY A 318 4.27 -24.40 18.77
CA GLY A 318 5.65 -24.54 19.21
C GLY A 318 6.36 -25.78 18.69
N TRP A 319 5.78 -26.49 17.71
CA TRP A 319 6.41 -27.59 16.98
C TRP A 319 6.16 -27.42 15.49
N GLU A 320 7.23 -27.48 14.70
CA GLU A 320 7.16 -27.26 13.25
C GLU A 320 8.07 -28.23 12.52
N ARG A 321 7.51 -28.98 11.56
CA ARG A 321 8.22 -29.92 10.67
C ARG A 321 9.28 -30.81 11.37
N GLY A 322 9.00 -31.28 12.58
CA GLY A 322 9.89 -32.17 13.35
C GLY A 322 10.83 -31.46 14.32
N TYR A 323 10.62 -30.17 14.60
CA TYR A 323 11.44 -29.39 15.52
C TYR A 323 10.58 -28.68 16.55
N TRP A 324 10.87 -28.90 17.83
CA TRP A 324 10.28 -28.10 18.90
C TRP A 324 10.99 -26.76 19.08
N ALA A 325 10.29 -25.75 19.59
CA ALA A 325 10.85 -24.42 19.88
C ALA A 325 12.10 -24.48 20.79
N ASN A 326 12.17 -25.46 21.69
CA ASN A 326 13.28 -25.65 22.63
C ASN A 326 14.37 -26.61 22.14
N GLU A 327 14.25 -27.13 20.91
CA GLU A 327 15.20 -28.08 20.36
C GLU A 327 16.47 -27.39 19.86
N SER A 328 17.61 -28.04 20.09
CA SER A 328 18.91 -27.63 19.57
C SER A 328 19.08 -28.08 18.12
N LEU A 329 19.71 -27.26 17.28
CA LEU A 329 20.06 -27.64 15.92
C LEU A 329 21.50 -28.14 15.86
N ASP A 330 21.70 -29.27 15.19
CA ASP A 330 23.03 -29.77 14.83
C ASP A 330 23.39 -29.19 13.46
N VAL A 331 23.92 -27.96 13.45
CA VAL A 331 24.24 -27.18 12.26
C VAL A 331 25.70 -26.74 12.30
N GLU A 332 26.44 -26.94 11.22
CA GLU A 332 27.82 -26.45 11.09
C GLU A 332 27.82 -25.08 10.37
N THR A 333 27.98 -23.97 11.10
CA THR A 333 27.91 -22.61 10.50
C THR A 333 29.19 -22.15 9.80
N GLY A 334 30.17 -23.03 9.59
CA GLY A 334 31.53 -22.68 9.16
C GLY A 334 31.79 -22.78 7.66
N ASP A 335 30.86 -23.34 6.89
CA ASP A 335 30.96 -23.59 5.45
C ASP A 335 29.71 -23.16 4.66
N GLY A 336 28.89 -22.29 5.26
CA GLY A 336 27.58 -21.88 4.74
C GLY A 336 26.50 -22.93 5.02
N LEU A 337 25.27 -22.51 5.31
CA LEU A 337 24.19 -23.45 5.63
C LEU A 337 23.76 -24.25 4.40
N SER A 338 23.79 -25.59 4.46
CA SER A 338 23.23 -26.44 3.41
C SER A 338 21.70 -26.31 3.31
N GLU A 339 21.09 -26.73 2.20
CA GLU A 339 19.63 -26.70 2.02
C GLU A 339 18.87 -27.47 3.13
N ALA A 340 19.47 -28.55 3.64
CA ALA A 340 18.88 -29.31 4.75
C ALA A 340 18.98 -28.57 6.09
N GLU A 341 20.11 -27.93 6.38
CA GLU A 341 20.32 -27.13 7.59
C GLU A 341 19.47 -25.87 7.57
N ARG A 342 19.31 -25.24 6.40
CA ARG A 342 18.39 -24.11 6.18
C ARG A 342 16.95 -24.50 6.48
N ARG A 343 16.46 -25.63 5.95
CA ARG A 343 15.10 -26.12 6.24
C ARG A 343 14.89 -26.43 7.72
N ALA A 344 15.91 -26.99 8.39
CA ALA A 344 15.86 -27.24 9.83
C ALA A 344 15.86 -25.93 10.65
N LEU A 345 16.66 -24.94 10.24
CA LEU A 345 16.71 -23.61 10.84
C LEU A 345 15.36 -22.90 10.74
N VAL A 346 14.77 -22.86 9.55
CA VAL A 346 13.44 -22.26 9.31
C VAL A 346 12.39 -22.96 10.17
N ALA A 347 12.30 -24.28 10.16
CA ALA A 347 11.33 -25.03 10.95
C ALA A 347 11.44 -24.74 12.45
N ARG A 348 12.64 -24.80 13.02
CA ARG A 348 12.86 -24.47 14.44
C ARG A 348 12.53 -22.99 14.73
N SER A 349 12.88 -22.08 13.83
CA SER A 349 12.57 -20.66 14.00
C SER A 349 11.06 -20.40 13.94
N MET A 350 10.32 -21.06 13.04
CA MET A 350 8.85 -21.00 13.01
C MET A 350 8.26 -21.46 14.35
N ALA A 351 8.63 -22.65 14.85
CA ALA A 351 8.21 -23.14 16.16
C ALA A 351 8.52 -22.14 17.29
N ARG A 352 9.64 -21.44 17.23
CA ARG A 352 10.00 -20.40 18.21
C ARG A 352 9.14 -19.15 18.06
N VAL A 353 8.84 -18.68 16.85
CA VAL A 353 7.90 -17.57 16.60
C VAL A 353 6.53 -17.94 17.18
N GLU A 354 6.00 -19.13 16.90
CA GLU A 354 4.74 -19.60 17.46
C GLU A 354 4.74 -19.60 19.00
N ALA A 355 5.83 -20.07 19.60
CA ALA A 355 5.98 -20.09 21.06
C ALA A 355 6.07 -18.68 21.69
N ILE A 356 6.38 -17.64 20.91
CA ILE A 356 6.36 -16.24 21.35
C ILE A 356 4.99 -15.63 21.11
N ARG A 357 4.51 -15.74 19.88
CA ARG A 357 3.34 -15.05 19.35
C ARG A 357 2.02 -15.73 19.69
N GLU A 358 2.09 -16.97 20.18
CA GLU A 358 0.96 -17.83 20.58
C GLU A 358 -0.04 -18.07 19.43
N ARG A 359 0.47 -18.15 18.21
CA ARG A 359 -0.30 -18.32 16.97
C ARG A 359 0.44 -19.28 16.03
N GLU A 360 -0.32 -20.19 15.41
CA GLU A 360 0.20 -21.23 14.52
C GLU A 360 0.45 -20.68 13.11
N PHE A 361 1.49 -21.16 12.43
CA PHE A 361 1.55 -21.04 10.97
C PHE A 361 0.50 -21.94 10.30
N GLU A 362 -0.08 -21.49 9.20
CA GLU A 362 -1.06 -22.29 8.45
C GLU A 362 -0.39 -23.16 7.38
N ARG A 363 0.76 -22.70 6.89
CA ARG A 363 1.53 -23.32 5.82
C ARG A 363 3.00 -23.04 6.01
N PRO A 364 3.87 -23.92 5.51
CA PRO A 364 5.29 -23.69 5.68
C PRO A 364 5.83 -22.55 4.82
N VAL A 365 6.93 -21.95 5.29
CA VAL A 365 7.65 -20.89 4.58
C VAL A 365 8.88 -21.49 3.88
N GLU A 366 9.04 -21.19 2.59
CA GLU A 366 10.22 -21.59 1.82
C GLU A 366 11.36 -20.55 1.99
N PHE A 367 12.61 -20.95 1.76
CA PHE A 367 13.78 -20.07 1.97
C PHE A 367 14.69 -19.98 0.75
N ASP A 368 14.74 -18.79 0.17
CA ASP A 368 15.55 -18.43 -0.98
C ASP A 368 16.68 -17.46 -0.59
N VAL A 369 17.78 -17.49 -1.35
CA VAL A 369 18.93 -16.60 -1.18
C VAL A 369 19.22 -15.95 -2.52
N VAL A 370 19.30 -14.62 -2.53
CA VAL A 370 19.62 -13.82 -3.72
C VAL A 370 20.83 -12.94 -3.44
N SER A 371 21.60 -12.64 -4.49
CA SER A 371 22.72 -11.70 -4.35
C SER A 371 22.21 -10.26 -4.33
N ARG A 372 22.89 -9.38 -3.60
CA ARG A 372 22.59 -7.94 -3.60
C ARG A 372 22.68 -7.34 -5.00
N ALA A 373 23.61 -7.82 -5.83
CA ALA A 373 23.73 -7.40 -7.22
C ALA A 373 22.53 -7.81 -8.08
N ALA A 374 21.92 -8.98 -7.83
CA ALA A 374 20.71 -9.40 -8.52
C ALA A 374 19.49 -8.62 -8.03
N TYR A 375 19.40 -8.36 -6.72
CA TYR A 375 18.34 -7.54 -6.14
C TYR A 375 18.38 -6.09 -6.67
N ALA A 376 19.56 -5.47 -6.70
CA ALA A 376 19.74 -4.10 -7.21
C ALA A 376 19.63 -3.97 -8.74
N ALA A 377 19.65 -5.09 -9.48
CA ALA A 377 19.52 -5.08 -10.94
C ALA A 377 18.06 -4.98 -11.42
N ASN A 378 17.07 -5.22 -10.55
CA ASN A 378 15.65 -5.15 -10.88
C ASN A 378 15.19 -3.69 -11.11
N GLN A 379 15.38 -3.14 -12.32
CA GLN A 379 15.16 -1.70 -12.60
C GLN A 379 13.82 -1.36 -13.27
N SER A 380 13.00 -2.34 -13.65
CA SER A 380 11.63 -2.08 -14.14
C SER A 380 10.75 -1.46 -13.05
N GLN A 381 10.84 -1.96 -11.82
CA GLN A 381 10.14 -1.39 -10.66
C GLN A 381 10.69 -0.01 -10.27
N ASP A 382 12.00 0.21 -10.37
CA ASP A 382 12.63 1.52 -10.13
C ASP A 382 12.22 2.56 -11.19
N THR A 383 12.16 2.16 -12.46
CA THR A 383 11.71 3.02 -13.57
C THR A 383 10.24 3.40 -13.40
N PHE A 384 9.39 2.44 -12.99
CA PHE A 384 7.98 2.68 -12.71
C PHE A 384 7.78 3.63 -11.52
N GLN A 385 8.44 3.36 -10.40
CA GLN A 385 8.32 4.16 -9.20
C GLN A 385 8.87 5.58 -9.41
N ARG A 386 9.92 5.75 -10.22
CA ARG A 386 10.41 7.06 -10.67
C ARG A 386 9.37 7.79 -11.53
N LEU A 387 8.70 7.09 -12.45
CA LEU A 387 7.68 7.65 -13.34
C LEU A 387 6.47 8.23 -12.57
N VAL A 388 6.05 7.59 -11.47
CA VAL A 388 4.89 8.02 -10.67
C VAL A 388 5.23 8.88 -9.46
N GLY A 389 6.43 8.74 -8.89
CA GLY A 389 6.77 9.27 -7.57
C GLY A 389 7.64 10.53 -7.54
N THR A 390 8.52 10.77 -8.52
CA THR A 390 9.61 11.76 -8.39
C THR A 390 9.14 13.16 -8.02
N ARG A 391 8.07 13.67 -8.65
CA ARG A 391 7.58 15.02 -8.35
C ARG A 391 7.04 15.16 -6.92
N TYR A 392 6.34 14.14 -6.42
CA TYR A 392 5.86 14.10 -5.04
C TYR A 392 7.03 14.04 -4.05
N TYR A 393 7.96 13.11 -4.27
CA TYR A 393 9.11 12.92 -3.40
C TYR A 393 9.98 14.16 -3.31
N ASN A 394 10.34 14.76 -4.44
CA ASN A 394 11.14 15.98 -4.46
C ASN A 394 10.49 17.08 -3.63
N GLN A 395 9.19 17.32 -3.85
CA GLN A 395 8.51 18.42 -3.19
C GLN A 395 8.26 18.18 -1.69
N VAL A 396 7.96 16.94 -1.26
CA VAL A 396 7.75 16.63 0.16
C VAL A 396 9.07 16.65 0.95
N TYR A 397 10.15 16.10 0.39
CA TYR A 397 11.45 16.11 1.04
C TYR A 397 12.11 17.49 1.04
N GLU A 398 11.85 18.31 0.02
CA GLU A 398 12.18 19.73 0.00
C GLU A 398 11.38 20.51 1.06
N ALA A 399 10.06 20.30 1.12
CA ALA A 399 9.19 20.96 2.11
C ALA A 399 9.60 20.69 3.56
N THR A 400 10.24 19.55 3.81
CA THR A 400 10.75 19.11 5.11
C THR A 400 12.23 19.43 5.34
N PHE A 401 12.89 20.12 4.41
CA PHE A 401 14.31 20.50 4.51
C PHE A 401 15.25 19.30 4.72
N ILE A 402 14.92 18.14 4.15
CA ILE A 402 15.71 16.90 4.24
C ILE A 402 16.51 16.64 2.96
N VAL A 403 15.90 16.92 1.80
CA VAL A 403 16.56 16.84 0.49
C VAL A 403 16.38 18.17 -0.24
N ASP A 404 17.47 18.74 -0.72
CA ASP A 404 17.50 20.03 -1.43
C ASP A 404 16.89 19.97 -2.83
N GLU A 405 16.61 21.15 -3.41
CA GLU A 405 15.97 21.30 -4.73
C GLU A 405 16.83 20.84 -5.91
N GLU A 406 18.16 20.73 -5.73
CA GLU A 406 19.10 20.27 -6.76
C GLU A 406 19.22 18.73 -6.78
N THR A 407 18.74 18.06 -5.74
CA THR A 407 18.87 16.63 -5.53
C THR A 407 17.56 15.90 -5.82
N ASP A 408 17.62 14.84 -6.62
CA ASP A 408 16.46 13.98 -6.86
C ASP A 408 16.19 13.15 -5.59
N ALA A 409 15.16 13.54 -4.83
CA ALA A 409 14.80 12.89 -3.57
C ALA A 409 14.36 11.45 -3.77
N TYR A 410 13.82 11.10 -4.94
CA TYR A 410 13.49 9.72 -5.25
C TYR A 410 14.75 8.85 -5.25
N ASP A 411 15.83 9.30 -5.90
CA ASP A 411 17.11 8.59 -5.94
C ASP A 411 17.73 8.42 -4.55
N VAL A 412 17.58 9.43 -3.68
CA VAL A 412 18.06 9.37 -2.29
C VAL A 412 17.28 8.33 -1.49
N VAL A 413 15.96 8.30 -1.63
CA VAL A 413 15.06 7.38 -0.91
C VAL A 413 15.30 5.93 -1.36
N THR A 414 15.25 5.66 -2.66
CA THR A 414 15.35 4.29 -3.18
C THR A 414 16.77 3.74 -3.10
N GLY A 415 17.79 4.58 -3.27
CA GLY A 415 19.19 4.23 -3.06
C GLY A 415 19.48 3.81 -1.61
N GLY A 416 18.95 4.57 -0.64
CA GLY A 416 19.08 4.25 0.78
C GLY A 416 18.37 2.96 1.18
N GLN A 417 17.14 2.73 0.69
CA GLN A 417 16.37 1.52 0.95
C GLN A 417 17.07 0.26 0.39
N SER A 418 17.53 0.31 -0.85
CA SER A 418 18.21 -0.83 -1.50
C SER A 418 19.49 -1.26 -0.79
N ALA A 419 20.21 -0.31 -0.18
CA ALA A 419 21.40 -0.59 0.62
C ALA A 419 21.08 -1.22 1.99
N ALA A 420 19.89 -0.96 2.54
CA ALA A 420 19.48 -1.39 3.87
C ALA A 420 18.69 -2.71 3.91
N VAL A 421 18.32 -3.31 2.77
CA VAL A 421 17.64 -4.61 2.75
C VAL A 421 18.62 -5.74 3.10
N GLY A 422 18.32 -6.47 4.18
CA GLY A 422 18.99 -7.72 4.56
C GLY A 422 18.21 -8.99 4.16
N GLY A 423 16.89 -8.89 4.05
CA GLY A 423 15.98 -9.94 3.60
C GLY A 423 14.54 -9.43 3.56
N PHE A 424 13.62 -10.21 3.00
CA PHE A 424 12.19 -9.88 2.96
C PHE A 424 11.33 -11.15 2.78
N TYR A 425 10.10 -11.12 3.24
CA TYR A 425 9.07 -12.14 2.95
C TYR A 425 8.24 -11.75 1.72
N ALA A 426 8.26 -12.60 0.69
CA ALA A 426 7.47 -12.41 -0.53
C ALA A 426 6.08 -13.08 -0.39
N VAL A 427 5.10 -12.25 -0.05
CA VAL A 427 3.71 -12.59 0.25
C VAL A 427 3.06 -13.46 -0.83
N GLY A 428 3.22 -13.13 -2.12
CA GLY A 428 2.60 -13.87 -3.24
C GLY A 428 3.11 -15.30 -3.44
N SER A 429 4.20 -15.70 -2.78
CA SER A 429 4.79 -17.03 -2.96
C SER A 429 5.28 -17.69 -1.67
N ASP A 430 4.90 -17.15 -0.51
CA ASP A 430 5.23 -17.66 0.83
C ASP A 430 6.71 -18.06 1.00
N ARG A 431 7.59 -17.18 0.55
CA ARG A 431 9.03 -17.39 0.64
C ARG A 431 9.69 -16.27 1.44
N PHE A 432 10.62 -16.63 2.30
CA PHE A 432 11.62 -15.73 2.83
C PHE A 432 12.78 -15.65 1.84
N VAL A 433 13.17 -14.44 1.44
CA VAL A 433 14.31 -14.16 0.57
C VAL A 433 15.37 -13.45 1.39
N LEU A 434 16.55 -14.06 1.55
CA LEU A 434 17.72 -13.40 2.16
C LEU A 434 18.57 -12.75 1.07
N VAL A 435 18.91 -11.48 1.26
CA VAL A 435 19.75 -10.71 0.34
C VAL A 435 21.17 -10.66 0.89
N VAL A 436 22.11 -11.32 0.21
CA VAL A 436 23.51 -11.45 0.64
C VAL A 436 24.48 -10.95 -0.42
N GLU A 437 25.72 -10.63 -0.04
CA GLU A 437 26.77 -10.30 -1.01
C GLU A 437 27.17 -11.51 -1.86
N ASP A 438 27.34 -12.68 -1.21
CA ASP A 438 27.74 -13.93 -1.85
C ASP A 438 26.69 -15.03 -1.60
N PRO A 439 25.87 -15.39 -2.61
CA PRO A 439 24.83 -16.41 -2.45
C PRO A 439 25.40 -17.83 -2.33
N ASP A 440 26.69 -18.06 -2.65
CA ASP A 440 27.34 -19.37 -2.52
C ASP A 440 27.81 -19.66 -1.08
N ASP A 441 27.87 -18.64 -0.20
CA ASP A 441 28.25 -18.75 1.23
C ASP A 441 27.37 -17.83 2.11
N PRO A 442 26.05 -18.08 2.20
CA PRO A 442 25.15 -17.20 2.94
C PRO A 442 25.29 -17.41 4.46
N SER A 443 25.60 -16.34 5.19
CA SER A 443 25.39 -16.27 6.63
C SER A 443 23.96 -15.78 6.91
N VAL A 444 23.26 -16.47 7.82
CA VAL A 444 21.88 -16.12 8.20
C VAL A 444 21.90 -15.47 9.58
N ASP A 445 21.44 -14.23 9.66
CA ASP A 445 21.09 -13.62 10.94
C ASP A 445 19.72 -14.17 11.38
N GLU A 446 19.69 -14.86 12.52
CA GLU A 446 18.43 -15.40 13.05
C GLU A 446 17.42 -14.30 13.39
N GLY A 447 17.85 -13.08 13.71
CA GLY A 447 16.96 -11.95 13.96
C GLY A 447 16.18 -11.56 12.71
N ILE A 448 16.87 -11.41 11.57
CA ILE A 448 16.24 -11.13 10.26
C ILE A 448 15.28 -12.26 9.89
N LEU A 449 15.70 -13.52 10.03
CA LEU A 449 14.83 -14.67 9.77
C LEU A 449 13.56 -14.64 10.62
N VAL A 450 13.68 -14.34 11.92
CA VAL A 450 12.54 -14.29 12.85
C VAL A 450 11.60 -13.13 12.53
N HIS A 451 12.14 -11.98 12.14
CA HIS A 451 11.36 -10.83 11.69
C HIS A 451 10.51 -11.21 10.46
N GLU A 452 11.12 -11.76 9.41
CA GLU A 452 10.41 -12.15 8.18
C GLU A 452 9.44 -13.31 8.39
N LEU A 453 9.77 -14.29 9.25
CA LEU A 453 8.83 -15.35 9.61
C LEU A 453 7.62 -14.79 10.38
N THR A 454 7.77 -13.69 11.13
CA THR A 454 6.62 -13.06 11.79
C THR A 454 5.71 -12.40 10.75
N HIS A 455 6.24 -11.79 9.69
CA HIS A 455 5.42 -11.32 8.57
C HIS A 455 4.70 -12.45 7.85
N ALA A 456 5.37 -13.59 7.66
CA ALA A 456 4.73 -14.78 7.10
C ALA A 456 3.56 -15.24 7.98
N LEU A 457 3.72 -15.26 9.30
CA LEU A 457 2.66 -15.61 10.24
C LEU A 457 1.49 -14.61 10.17
N GLN A 458 1.78 -13.31 10.13
CA GLN A 458 0.76 -12.25 10.01
C GLN A 458 -0.06 -12.39 8.72
N HIS A 459 0.61 -12.68 7.60
CA HIS A 459 -0.05 -12.90 6.32
C HIS A 459 -0.91 -14.16 6.33
N GLN A 460 -0.32 -15.32 6.67
CA GLN A 460 -1.02 -16.61 6.60
C GLN A 460 -2.28 -16.64 7.46
N THR A 461 -2.26 -15.95 8.59
CA THR A 461 -3.35 -16.01 9.56
C THR A 461 -4.37 -14.88 9.39
N GLY A 462 -4.32 -14.16 8.26
CA GLY A 462 -5.29 -13.14 7.85
C GLY A 462 -5.23 -11.83 8.63
N LEU A 463 -4.21 -11.59 9.47
CA LEU A 463 -4.07 -10.34 10.23
C LEU A 463 -3.88 -9.14 9.30
N LEU A 464 -3.25 -9.36 8.14
CA LEU A 464 -2.99 -8.31 7.16
C LEU A 464 -4.19 -8.03 6.24
N ASP A 465 -5.20 -8.91 6.22
CA ASP A 465 -6.30 -8.83 5.26
C ASP A 465 -7.08 -7.54 5.40
N SER A 466 -7.47 -7.15 6.62
CA SER A 466 -8.27 -5.93 6.89
C SER A 466 -7.42 -4.66 6.89
N ALA A 467 -6.18 -4.75 7.38
CA ALA A 467 -5.26 -3.64 7.54
C ALA A 467 -4.87 -2.97 6.21
N PHE A 468 -4.64 -3.76 5.15
CA PHE A 468 -4.21 -3.24 3.84
C PHE A 468 -5.36 -3.06 2.83
N ARG A 469 -6.62 -3.30 3.23
CA ARG A 469 -7.81 -3.14 2.37
C ARG A 469 -8.18 -1.67 2.05
N SER A 470 -7.46 -0.69 2.61
CA SER A 470 -7.76 0.74 2.44
C SER A 470 -6.77 1.42 1.46
N PRO A 471 -7.17 1.65 0.19
CA PRO A 471 -6.28 2.24 -0.82
C PRO A 471 -5.99 3.75 -0.62
N THR A 472 -6.53 4.38 0.43
CA THR A 472 -6.57 5.85 0.59
C THR A 472 -5.94 6.35 1.89
N LEU A 473 -4.92 5.67 2.43
CA LEU A 473 -4.19 6.15 3.61
C LEU A 473 -3.24 7.29 3.23
N SER A 474 -3.16 8.31 4.09
CA SER A 474 -2.07 9.29 4.04
C SER A 474 -0.74 8.63 4.38
N SER A 475 0.38 9.31 4.12
CA SER A 475 1.70 8.83 4.54
C SER A 475 1.75 8.57 6.04
N ASP A 476 1.23 9.48 6.87
CA ASP A 476 1.17 9.31 8.33
C ASP A 476 0.34 8.11 8.77
N ALA A 477 -0.89 7.97 8.26
CA ALA A 477 -1.77 6.87 8.64
C ALA A 477 -1.18 5.51 8.22
N ARG A 478 -0.47 5.48 7.11
CA ARG A 478 0.24 4.31 6.63
C ARG A 478 1.44 3.98 7.51
N THR A 479 2.25 4.97 7.90
CA THR A 479 3.36 4.76 8.85
C THR A 479 2.83 4.30 10.21
N GLY A 480 1.69 4.83 10.67
CA GLY A 480 0.99 4.36 11.87
C GLY A 480 0.59 2.88 11.78
N LEU A 481 -0.03 2.47 10.66
CA LEU A 481 -0.35 1.07 10.41
C LEU A 481 0.91 0.19 10.39
N LEU A 482 1.95 0.62 9.66
CA LEU A 482 3.22 -0.10 9.62
C LEU A 482 3.84 -0.21 11.01
N GLY A 483 3.67 0.78 11.88
CA GLY A 483 4.11 0.68 13.27
C GLY A 483 3.48 -0.50 14.04
N LEU A 484 2.24 -0.90 13.71
CA LEU A 484 1.67 -2.14 14.26
C LEU A 484 2.29 -3.39 13.62
N VAL A 485 2.42 -3.41 12.28
CA VAL A 485 2.92 -4.56 11.51
C VAL A 485 4.38 -4.86 11.84
N GLU A 486 5.24 -3.86 11.68
CA GLU A 486 6.67 -3.88 12.00
C GLU A 486 6.90 -4.00 13.50
N GLY A 487 6.04 -3.37 14.30
CA GLY A 487 6.10 -3.47 15.76
C GLY A 487 5.92 -4.88 16.28
N ASP A 488 4.97 -5.64 15.71
CA ASP A 488 4.72 -7.03 16.12
C ASP A 488 5.91 -7.93 15.75
N ALA A 489 6.45 -7.77 14.53
CA ALA A 489 7.65 -8.49 14.09
C ALA A 489 8.89 -8.18 14.96
N ASN A 490 9.19 -6.90 15.18
CA ASN A 490 10.34 -6.47 15.99
C ASN A 490 10.14 -6.80 17.48
N TYR A 491 8.92 -6.75 18.00
CA TYR A 491 8.65 -7.21 19.36
C TYR A 491 8.92 -8.72 19.49
N VAL A 492 8.42 -9.54 18.57
CA VAL A 492 8.68 -10.99 18.55
C VAL A 492 10.19 -11.27 18.46
N MET A 493 10.90 -10.57 17.56
CA MET A 493 12.36 -10.64 17.42
C MET A 493 13.08 -10.27 18.73
N ALA A 494 12.72 -9.16 19.39
CA ALA A 494 13.33 -8.76 20.66
C ALA A 494 13.08 -9.79 21.78
N ARG A 495 11.90 -10.41 21.80
CA ARG A 495 11.58 -11.51 22.74
C ARG A 495 12.34 -12.80 22.41
N TYR A 496 12.63 -13.04 21.14
CA TYR A 496 13.45 -14.16 20.67
C TYR A 496 14.90 -13.98 21.14
N ASP A 497 15.48 -12.81 20.86
CA ASP A 497 16.83 -12.44 21.23
C ASP A 497 17.06 -12.48 22.73
N ALA A 498 16.10 -12.00 23.52
CA ALA A 498 16.16 -12.09 24.97
C ALA A 498 16.27 -13.55 25.48
N ARG A 499 15.64 -14.51 24.80
CA ARG A 499 15.73 -15.96 25.13
C ARG A 499 17.04 -16.58 24.65
N CYS A 500 17.62 -16.12 23.55
CA CYS A 500 18.97 -16.49 23.16
C CYS A 500 20.00 -15.97 24.17
N ALA A 501 19.94 -14.67 24.49
CA ALA A 501 20.90 -13.99 25.37
C ALA A 501 20.90 -14.55 26.80
N ASN A 502 19.75 -14.97 27.31
CA ASN A 502 19.64 -15.56 28.65
C ASN A 502 19.92 -17.08 28.68
N GLY A 503 20.18 -17.70 27.53
CA GLY A 503 20.48 -19.13 27.41
C GLY A 503 19.26 -20.06 27.48
N THR A 504 18.03 -19.53 27.41
CA THR A 504 16.81 -20.34 27.27
C THR A 504 16.81 -21.09 25.93
N TRP A 505 17.33 -20.45 24.89
CA TRP A 505 17.44 -21.01 23.54
C TRP A 505 18.88 -21.02 23.05
N GLU A 506 19.27 -22.12 22.41
CA GLU A 506 20.49 -22.21 21.64
C GLU A 506 20.23 -21.60 20.26
N CYS A 507 20.94 -20.52 19.95
CA CYS A 507 20.80 -19.75 18.72
C CYS A 507 22.16 -19.72 18.01
N LEU A 508 22.15 -19.62 16.69
CA LEU A 508 23.36 -19.51 15.88
C LEU A 508 24.19 -18.30 16.33
N PRO A 509 25.54 -18.38 16.29
CA PRO A 509 26.38 -17.23 16.59
C PRO A 509 26.04 -16.06 15.65
N ARG A 510 25.77 -14.87 16.20
CA ARG A 510 25.64 -13.66 15.37
C ARG A 510 26.97 -13.39 14.68
N ASP A 511 26.97 -13.40 13.36
CA ASP A 511 28.11 -12.94 12.60
C ASP A 511 28.01 -11.41 12.51
N ALA A 512 28.91 -10.69 13.17
CA ALA A 512 28.85 -9.23 13.28
C ALA A 512 28.98 -8.50 11.92
N SER A 513 29.26 -9.23 10.83
CA SER A 513 29.25 -8.71 9.45
C SER A 513 27.91 -8.89 8.72
N ALA A 514 26.95 -9.64 9.29
CA ALA A 514 25.64 -9.92 8.69
C ALA A 514 24.51 -9.05 9.27
N SER A 515 24.76 -8.30 10.35
CA SER A 515 23.79 -7.39 10.96
C SER A 515 23.59 -6.16 10.06
N VAL A 516 22.52 -6.16 9.28
CA VAL A 516 22.00 -4.96 8.59
C VAL A 516 21.08 -4.17 9.53
N SER A 517 20.59 -4.80 10.60
CA SER A 517 19.76 -4.18 11.62
C SER A 517 20.61 -3.58 12.74
N GLY A 518 20.32 -2.34 13.10
CA GLY A 518 20.97 -1.57 14.16
C GLY A 518 20.74 -2.13 15.56
N ASP A 519 21.36 -3.26 15.88
CA ASP A 519 21.66 -3.59 17.27
C ASP A 519 22.62 -2.51 17.79
N GLY A 520 22.17 -1.76 18.80
CA GLY A 520 22.95 -0.73 19.48
C GLY A 520 24.19 -1.30 20.18
N ASP A 521 25.25 -1.57 19.43
CA ASP A 521 26.57 -1.82 19.99
C ASP A 521 27.12 -0.53 20.59
N GLU A 522 27.61 -0.62 21.82
CA GLU A 522 28.08 0.44 22.71
C GLU A 522 29.38 1.13 22.24
N SER A 523 29.68 1.06 20.94
CA SER A 523 30.78 1.77 20.31
C SER A 523 30.27 2.97 19.50
N ALA A 524 29.38 3.76 20.11
CA ALA A 524 29.01 5.10 19.66
C ALA A 524 30.23 6.03 19.76
N GLY A 525 31.04 6.01 18.70
CA GLY A 525 32.24 6.80 18.56
C GLY A 525 32.64 6.91 17.10
N ASP A 526 31.68 7.16 16.23
CA ASP A 526 31.76 7.90 14.97
C ASP A 526 30.40 7.69 14.27
N ALA A 527 29.53 8.70 14.31
CA ALA A 527 28.23 8.70 13.66
C ALA A 527 28.41 8.95 12.15
N ASP A 528 29.13 8.08 11.46
CA ASP A 528 28.99 7.92 10.02
C ASP A 528 28.11 6.68 9.84
N GLY A 529 26.86 6.89 9.39
CA GLY A 529 26.03 5.80 8.89
C GLY A 529 26.71 5.12 7.69
N PRO A 530 26.13 4.05 7.11
CA PRO A 530 26.66 3.48 5.88
C PRO A 530 26.90 4.59 4.84
N ASP A 531 28.15 4.66 4.33
CA ASP A 531 28.62 5.71 3.43
C ASP A 531 27.58 5.97 2.32
N GLY A 532 26.90 7.13 2.35
CA GLY A 532 25.96 7.56 1.31
C GLY A 532 24.47 7.54 1.65
N VAL A 533 24.05 7.20 2.89
CA VAL A 533 22.64 7.28 3.30
C VAL A 533 22.29 8.66 3.87
N ASN A 534 21.24 9.30 3.35
CA ASN A 534 20.68 10.51 3.95
C ASN A 534 19.97 10.14 5.27
N LEU A 535 20.52 10.60 6.39
CA LEU A 535 20.03 10.22 7.72
C LEU A 535 18.63 10.77 8.05
N GLY A 536 18.23 11.89 7.45
CA GLY A 536 16.87 12.42 7.60
C GLY A 536 15.86 11.52 6.90
N VAL A 537 16.16 11.09 5.67
CA VAL A 537 15.34 10.11 4.93
C VAL A 537 15.27 8.78 5.69
N TYR A 538 16.41 8.27 6.18
CA TYR A 538 16.44 7.05 6.98
C TYR A 538 15.53 7.15 8.20
N LEU A 539 15.61 8.25 8.96
CA LEU A 539 14.81 8.44 10.16
C LEU A 539 13.31 8.51 9.83
N THR A 540 12.90 9.16 8.73
CA THR A 540 11.48 9.16 8.31
C THR A 540 10.94 7.75 8.02
N GLY A 541 11.77 6.87 7.46
CA GLY A 541 11.38 5.50 7.09
C GLY A 541 11.53 4.48 8.23
N TYR A 542 12.40 4.75 9.21
CA TYR A 542 12.72 3.80 10.28
C TYR A 542 11.72 3.84 11.46
N GLN A 543 10.87 4.87 11.52
CA GLN A 543 9.95 5.07 12.65
C GLN A 543 9.08 3.84 13.01
N PRO A 544 8.47 3.11 12.05
CA PRO A 544 7.71 1.89 12.37
C PRO A 544 8.51 0.81 13.11
N TYR A 545 9.81 0.68 12.81
CA TYR A 545 10.72 -0.28 13.43
C TYR A 545 11.15 0.16 14.83
N SER A 546 11.17 1.47 15.08
CA SER A 546 11.60 2.07 16.35
C SER A 546 10.50 2.05 17.40
N ASP A 547 9.36 2.71 17.14
CA ASP A 547 8.31 2.90 18.15
C ASP A 547 7.22 1.82 18.07
N GLY A 548 7.11 1.12 16.95
CA GLY A 548 6.16 0.02 16.78
C GLY A 548 6.24 -1.08 17.86
N PRO A 549 7.44 -1.56 18.23
CA PRO A 549 7.60 -2.57 19.28
C PRO A 549 7.11 -2.09 20.65
N ALA A 550 7.29 -0.81 20.96
CA ALA A 550 6.80 -0.21 22.19
C ALA A 550 5.27 -0.17 22.21
N LEU A 551 4.62 0.17 21.08
CA LEU A 551 3.18 0.08 20.91
C LEU A 551 2.66 -1.36 21.13
N VAL A 552 3.28 -2.35 20.48
CA VAL A 552 2.86 -3.76 20.64
C VAL A 552 3.08 -4.25 22.07
N ALA A 553 4.19 -3.86 22.70
CA ALA A 553 4.45 -4.17 24.10
C ALA A 553 3.33 -3.62 25.02
N ASP A 554 2.92 -2.38 24.82
CA ASP A 554 1.87 -1.72 25.60
C ASP A 554 0.49 -2.36 25.36
N ILE A 555 0.09 -2.61 24.10
CA ILE A 555 -1.17 -3.31 23.78
C ILE A 555 -1.19 -4.71 24.44
N ARG A 556 -0.08 -5.45 24.34
CA ARG A 556 0.07 -6.78 24.92
C ARG A 556 0.04 -6.74 26.46
N GLU A 557 0.63 -5.73 27.10
CA GLU A 557 0.53 -5.56 28.55
C GLU A 557 -0.92 -5.29 29.00
N ARG A 558 -1.69 -4.54 28.20
CA ARG A 558 -3.09 -4.22 28.49
C ARG A 558 -4.04 -5.41 28.33
N GLY A 559 -3.82 -6.29 27.36
CA GLY A 559 -4.81 -7.32 27.01
C GLY A 559 -4.27 -8.64 26.43
N GLY A 560 -2.96 -8.88 26.45
CA GLY A 560 -2.35 -10.08 25.86
C GLY A 560 -2.37 -10.08 24.34
N TRP A 561 -2.09 -11.24 23.73
CA TRP A 561 -2.04 -11.38 22.27
C TRP A 561 -3.40 -11.17 21.60
N ASP A 562 -4.51 -11.51 22.26
CA ASP A 562 -5.86 -11.22 21.78
C ASP A 562 -6.09 -9.72 21.52
N ALA A 563 -5.48 -8.85 22.33
CA ALA A 563 -5.57 -7.39 22.13
C ALA A 563 -4.69 -6.91 20.97
N VAL A 564 -3.54 -7.54 20.74
CA VAL A 564 -2.68 -7.24 19.58
C VAL A 564 -3.39 -7.68 18.30
N ASP A 565 -3.97 -8.88 18.27
CA ASP A 565 -4.75 -9.37 17.13
C ASP A 565 -5.93 -8.44 16.82
N ALA A 566 -6.66 -8.00 17.85
CA ALA A 566 -7.76 -7.04 17.69
C ALA A 566 -7.30 -5.65 17.20
N ALA A 567 -6.03 -5.29 17.41
CA ALA A 567 -5.49 -4.03 16.91
C ALA A 567 -5.39 -4.01 15.38
N TYR A 568 -5.27 -5.17 14.71
CA TYR A 568 -5.27 -5.25 13.23
C TYR A 568 -6.63 -4.90 12.61
N ASP A 569 -7.72 -5.06 13.36
CA ASP A 569 -9.06 -4.61 12.95
C ASP A 569 -9.28 -3.10 13.16
N SER A 570 -8.38 -2.43 13.88
CA SER A 570 -8.44 -1.00 14.18
C SER A 570 -7.02 -0.43 14.34
N PRO A 571 -6.20 -0.48 13.27
CA PRO A 571 -4.79 -0.15 13.36
C PRO A 571 -4.57 1.32 13.76
N PRO A 572 -3.35 1.70 14.20
CA PRO A 572 -3.01 3.10 14.40
C PRO A 572 -3.23 3.89 13.10
N VAL A 573 -3.79 5.09 13.24
CA VAL A 573 -4.15 5.98 12.13
C VAL A 573 -3.26 7.21 12.05
N SER A 574 -2.23 7.29 12.90
CA SER A 574 -1.19 8.31 12.87
C SER A 574 0.08 7.81 13.56
N THR A 575 1.21 8.43 13.24
CA THR A 575 2.49 8.22 13.94
C THR A 575 2.46 8.72 15.38
N GLU A 576 1.63 9.72 15.71
CA GLU A 576 1.41 10.13 17.10
C GLU A 576 0.93 8.96 17.97
N GLN A 577 0.10 8.06 17.43
CA GLN A 577 -0.37 6.89 18.17
C GLN A 577 0.69 5.81 18.36
N THR A 578 1.70 5.75 17.48
CA THR A 578 2.81 4.80 17.62
C THR A 578 3.89 5.36 18.55
N ILE A 579 4.18 6.66 18.46
CA ILE A 579 5.13 7.39 19.34
C ILE A 579 4.60 7.48 20.78
N HIS A 580 3.29 7.72 20.95
CA HIS A 580 2.61 7.83 22.25
C HIS A 580 1.62 6.66 22.46
N PRO A 581 2.11 5.43 22.71
CA PRO A 581 1.27 4.23 22.71
C PRO A 581 0.15 4.24 23.76
N GLU A 582 0.31 5.00 24.84
CA GLU A 582 -0.71 5.20 25.87
C GLU A 582 -1.94 5.98 25.37
N ARG A 583 -1.82 6.68 24.23
CA ARG A 583 -2.91 7.41 23.57
C ARG A 583 -3.68 6.55 22.56
N TYR A 584 -3.10 5.45 22.09
CA TYR A 584 -3.78 4.49 21.23
C TYR A 584 -4.77 3.62 22.04
N PRO A 585 -6.02 3.40 21.58
CA PRO A 585 -6.57 3.78 20.29
C PRO A 585 -7.56 4.95 20.40
N ASP A 586 -7.43 5.86 21.38
CA ASP A 586 -8.43 6.90 21.62
C ASP A 586 -8.11 8.21 20.88
N GLU A 587 -6.82 8.57 20.77
CA GLU A 587 -6.38 9.78 20.07
C GLU A 587 -6.64 9.69 18.56
N ARG A 588 -7.06 10.78 17.92
CA ARG A 588 -7.40 10.76 16.49
C ARG A 588 -7.03 12.09 15.84
N PRO A 589 -6.54 12.08 14.59
CA PRO A 589 -6.22 13.31 13.88
C PRO A 589 -7.38 14.32 13.88
N ALA A 590 -7.10 15.54 14.34
CA ALA A 590 -8.07 16.63 14.41
C ALA A 590 -8.57 17.03 13.02
N SER A 591 -9.82 17.50 12.90
CA SER A 591 -10.34 17.99 11.63
C SER A 591 -9.64 19.28 11.18
N LEU A 592 -9.07 19.28 9.98
CA LEU A 592 -8.49 20.47 9.35
C LEU A 592 -9.47 21.13 8.37
N ASP A 593 -9.99 22.29 8.76
CA ASP A 593 -10.84 23.14 7.92
C ASP A 593 -9.97 24.14 7.15
N ARG A 594 -9.62 23.84 5.90
CA ARG A 594 -9.17 24.87 4.96
C ARG A 594 -9.64 24.61 3.54
N ARG A 595 -10.17 25.65 2.92
CA ARG A 595 -10.61 25.65 1.52
C ARG A 595 -9.41 25.61 0.58
N GLU A 596 -9.59 24.91 -0.53
CA GLU A 596 -8.69 24.95 -1.68
C GLU A 596 -8.54 26.39 -2.19
N PRO A 597 -7.33 26.78 -2.63
CA PRO A 597 -7.16 28.01 -3.41
C PRO A 597 -8.03 27.93 -4.67
N ILE A 598 -8.71 29.03 -4.97
CA ILE A 598 -9.51 29.19 -6.18
C ILE A 598 -8.97 30.44 -6.88
N ASP A 599 -7.96 30.25 -7.73
CA ASP A 599 -7.69 31.02 -8.96
C ASP A 599 -6.19 30.97 -9.34
N GLY A 600 -5.90 30.87 -10.64
CA GLY A 600 -4.56 31.10 -11.19
C GLY A 600 -4.04 29.98 -12.09
N ASP A 601 -2.78 30.11 -12.49
CA ASP A 601 -2.03 29.14 -13.31
C ASP A 601 -1.39 28.01 -12.46
N TRP A 602 -1.64 28.00 -11.14
CA TRP A 602 -1.15 26.98 -10.20
C TRP A 602 -2.20 25.89 -9.97
N GLU A 603 -1.84 24.65 -10.24
CA GLU A 603 -2.73 23.49 -10.12
C GLU A 603 -2.29 22.60 -8.96
N ARG A 604 -3.22 22.29 -8.05
CA ARG A 604 -2.98 21.32 -6.98
C ARG A 604 -2.98 19.93 -7.58
N PHE A 605 -1.86 19.21 -7.49
CA PHE A 605 -1.77 17.85 -8.03
C PHE A 605 -1.91 16.77 -6.95
N THR A 606 -1.62 17.09 -5.69
CA THR A 606 -1.84 16.15 -4.58
C THR A 606 -1.96 16.83 -3.22
N THR A 607 -2.38 16.08 -2.22
CA THR A 607 -2.31 16.43 -0.79
C THR A 607 -1.83 15.24 0.01
N ASP A 608 -1.30 15.45 1.20
CA ASP A 608 -0.96 14.36 2.12
C ASP A 608 -0.98 14.83 3.58
N THR A 609 -0.85 13.91 4.52
CA THR A 609 -0.60 14.14 5.95
C THR A 609 0.72 13.45 6.29
N LEU A 610 1.69 14.19 6.80
CA LEU A 610 3.03 13.68 7.06
C LEU A 610 3.20 13.12 8.47
N GLY A 611 2.55 13.71 9.47
CA GLY A 611 2.57 13.20 10.84
C GLY A 611 3.72 13.66 11.71
N GLU A 612 3.61 13.38 13.02
CA GLU A 612 4.59 13.77 14.04
C GLU A 612 6.00 13.24 13.73
N ALA A 613 6.12 12.00 13.25
CA ALA A 613 7.41 11.39 12.90
C ALA A 613 8.20 12.18 11.84
N TRP A 614 7.50 12.69 10.82
CA TRP A 614 8.11 13.49 9.75
C TRP A 614 8.53 14.87 10.26
N LEU A 615 7.68 15.52 11.07
CA LEU A 615 8.02 16.80 11.70
C LEU A 615 9.24 16.67 12.62
N TYR A 616 9.30 15.60 13.42
CA TYR A 616 10.48 15.31 14.25
C TYR A 616 11.73 15.14 13.38
N SER A 617 11.64 14.29 12.36
CA SER A 617 12.76 13.99 11.46
C SER A 617 13.28 15.23 10.74
N MET A 618 12.36 16.08 10.25
CA MET A 618 12.68 17.39 9.67
C MET A 618 13.56 18.20 10.62
N PHE A 619 13.12 18.41 11.86
CA PHE A 619 13.81 19.29 12.81
C PHE A 619 15.10 18.68 13.38
N TRP A 620 15.13 17.36 13.58
CA TRP A 620 16.32 16.63 14.01
C TRP A 620 17.44 16.74 12.97
N TYR A 621 17.07 16.58 11.70
CA TYR A 621 18.02 16.64 10.59
C TYR A 621 18.72 18.00 10.48
N GLN A 622 18.06 19.09 10.88
CA GLN A 622 18.63 20.44 10.80
C GLN A 622 19.85 20.62 11.71
N ASP A 623 19.82 20.09 12.94
CA ASP A 623 20.98 20.13 13.83
C ASP A 623 22.06 19.15 13.36
N ARG A 624 21.63 17.96 12.91
CA ARG A 624 22.51 16.87 12.51
C ARG A 624 23.38 17.17 11.29
N GLU A 625 22.78 17.77 10.25
CA GLU A 625 23.42 18.01 8.95
C GLU A 625 23.90 19.45 8.80
N TYR A 626 23.11 20.42 9.25
CA TYR A 626 23.33 21.84 8.98
C TYR A 626 23.82 22.65 10.20
N ASP A 627 24.04 22.01 11.36
CA ASP A 627 24.39 22.67 12.62
C ASP A 627 23.34 23.75 13.04
N ILE A 628 22.07 23.59 12.66
CA ILE A 628 20.97 24.50 13.01
C ILE A 628 20.26 23.97 14.27
N PRO A 629 20.40 24.64 15.44
CA PRO A 629 19.97 24.07 16.72
C PRO A 629 18.46 24.19 16.94
N VAL A 630 17.71 23.24 16.37
CA VAL A 630 16.25 23.11 16.56
C VAL A 630 15.96 22.04 17.61
N ILE A 631 16.37 20.80 17.34
CA ILE A 631 16.36 19.65 18.26
C ILE A 631 17.82 19.25 18.47
N ASP A 632 18.21 18.93 19.71
CA ASP A 632 19.53 18.35 19.98
C ASP A 632 19.59 16.95 19.36
N SER A 633 20.38 16.80 18.29
CA SER A 633 20.43 15.56 17.51
C SER A 633 20.91 14.35 18.33
N GLY A 634 21.59 14.55 19.46
CA GLY A 634 21.98 13.49 20.37
C GLY A 634 20.83 12.88 21.19
N GLN A 635 19.69 13.58 21.31
CA GLN A 635 18.52 13.08 22.06
C GLN A 635 17.86 11.88 21.37
N VAL A 636 18.06 11.69 20.06
CA VAL A 636 17.48 10.58 19.31
C VAL A 636 17.85 9.21 19.90
N LEU A 637 19.01 9.09 20.57
CA LEU A 637 19.46 7.85 21.22
C LEU A 637 18.98 7.70 22.68
N SER A 638 18.09 8.57 23.15
CA SER A 638 17.57 8.58 24.53
C SER A 638 16.07 8.25 24.53
N PRO A 639 15.68 6.97 24.44
CA PRO A 639 14.27 6.56 24.33
C PRO A 639 13.45 6.98 25.55
N ASP A 640 12.24 7.48 25.30
CA ASP A 640 11.33 8.04 26.31
C ASP A 640 10.15 7.11 26.65
N SER A 641 9.81 6.15 25.79
CA SER A 641 8.55 5.39 25.83
C SER A 641 8.62 3.99 26.46
N GLY A 642 9.82 3.47 26.77
CA GLY A 642 9.97 2.21 27.54
C GLY A 642 11.07 1.30 27.04
N ASP A 643 11.07 0.05 27.54
CA ASP A 643 11.85 -1.03 26.92
C ASP A 643 11.28 -1.25 25.50
N TYR A 644 12.13 -1.54 24.51
CA TYR A 644 11.80 -1.79 23.08
C TYR A 644 11.82 -0.59 22.11
N ASP A 645 11.95 0.65 22.59
CA ASP A 645 12.14 1.82 21.73
C ASP A 645 13.63 2.02 21.36
N THR A 646 13.92 2.17 20.07
CA THR A 646 15.31 2.32 19.55
C THR A 646 15.72 3.79 19.45
N TYR A 647 14.83 4.64 18.95
CA TYR A 647 15.04 6.06 18.73
C TYR A 647 13.88 6.87 19.29
N ASN A 648 14.20 7.94 19.98
CA ASN A 648 13.21 8.86 20.53
C ASN A 648 12.71 9.83 19.45
N TYR A 649 11.42 9.77 19.11
CA TYR A 649 10.73 10.72 18.21
C TYR A 649 9.98 11.85 18.94
N THR A 650 10.08 11.93 20.27
CA THR A 650 9.43 12.98 21.07
C THR A 650 10.28 14.23 21.13
N SER A 651 9.73 15.38 20.73
CA SER A 651 10.41 16.67 20.87
C SER A 651 9.43 17.83 20.91
N ALA A 652 9.75 18.89 21.66
CA ALA A 652 8.88 20.06 21.77
C ALA A 652 8.34 20.65 20.44
N PRO A 653 9.11 20.76 19.33
CA PRO A 653 8.57 21.32 18.10
C PRO A 653 7.64 20.38 17.29
N SER A 654 7.56 19.09 17.66
CA SER A 654 6.68 18.10 17.03
C SER A 654 5.62 17.52 17.98
N GLU A 655 5.86 17.55 19.29
CA GLU A 655 4.96 17.06 20.34
C GLU A 655 3.66 17.88 20.39
N GLY A 656 2.54 17.19 20.60
CA GLY A 656 1.21 17.82 20.55
C GLY A 656 0.74 18.13 19.13
N TRP A 657 1.38 17.54 18.12
CA TRP A 657 0.82 17.45 16.78
C TRP A 657 -0.57 16.83 16.87
N ALA A 658 -1.58 17.50 16.30
CA ALA A 658 -2.95 17.02 16.32
C ALA A 658 -3.44 16.62 14.92
N ASN A 659 -2.92 17.25 13.86
CA ASN A 659 -3.04 16.82 12.46
C ASN A 659 -2.15 17.71 11.56
N ASP A 660 -1.89 17.29 10.33
CA ASP A 660 -1.41 18.16 9.27
C ASP A 660 -2.00 17.82 7.90
N ARG A 661 -1.93 18.79 6.99
CA ARG A 661 -2.25 18.60 5.58
C ARG A 661 -1.31 19.43 4.73
N ILE A 662 -0.44 18.77 3.99
CA ILE A 662 0.36 19.39 2.95
C ILE A 662 -0.40 19.30 1.62
N SER A 663 -0.47 20.40 0.88
CA SER A 663 -1.09 20.48 -0.45
C SER A 663 -0.04 20.95 -1.44
N LEU A 664 0.19 20.15 -2.47
CA LEU A 664 1.27 20.38 -3.43
C LEU A 664 0.71 20.94 -4.74
N TYR A 665 1.33 22.02 -5.22
CA TYR A 665 0.94 22.77 -6.41
C TYR A 665 2.07 22.78 -7.44
N ALA A 666 1.66 22.87 -8.70
CA ALA A 666 2.51 22.94 -9.86
C ALA A 666 2.11 24.10 -10.76
N ASN A 667 3.08 24.75 -11.39
CA ASN A 667 2.89 25.65 -12.53
C ASN A 667 4.02 25.42 -13.54
N GLY A 668 3.78 24.52 -14.50
CA GLY A 668 4.84 23.98 -15.35
C GLY A 668 5.88 23.23 -14.51
N ASP A 669 7.14 23.66 -14.63
CA ASP A 669 8.27 23.11 -13.88
C ASP A 669 8.38 23.70 -12.47
N ALA A 670 7.68 24.80 -12.17
CA ALA A 670 7.68 25.39 -10.83
C ALA A 670 6.80 24.57 -9.88
N SER A 671 7.26 24.46 -8.63
CA SER A 671 6.59 23.77 -7.54
C SER A 671 6.33 24.74 -6.39
N GLY A 672 5.31 24.46 -5.59
CA GLY A 672 5.01 25.22 -4.38
C GLY A 672 3.94 24.52 -3.55
N TYR A 673 3.90 24.77 -2.24
CA TYR A 673 2.99 24.03 -1.35
C TYR A 673 2.29 24.92 -0.35
N VAL A 674 1.19 24.39 0.20
CA VAL A 674 0.51 24.91 1.38
C VAL A 674 0.47 23.81 2.42
N TRP A 675 1.16 24.00 3.54
CA TRP A 675 1.17 23.06 4.65
C TRP A 675 0.46 23.65 5.86
N VAL A 676 -0.64 23.01 6.26
CA VAL A 676 -1.43 23.41 7.43
C VAL A 676 -1.22 22.38 8.53
N THR A 677 -0.73 22.81 9.69
CA THR A 677 -0.55 21.97 10.88
C THR A 677 -1.49 22.44 11.99
N ALA A 678 -2.13 21.50 12.68
CA ALA A 678 -2.95 21.74 13.86
C ALA A 678 -2.32 21.08 15.08
N TRP A 679 -2.55 21.72 16.23
CA TRP A 679 -1.87 21.41 17.47
C TRP A 679 -2.84 21.30 18.64
N ASP A 680 -2.46 20.53 19.67
CA ASP A 680 -3.22 20.37 20.90
C ASP A 680 -3.42 21.70 21.62
N SER A 681 -2.35 22.51 21.69
CA SER A 681 -2.38 23.83 22.32
C SER A 681 -1.78 24.94 21.45
N GLU A 682 -2.04 26.20 21.84
CA GLU A 682 -1.40 27.37 21.21
C GLU A 682 0.11 27.44 21.49
N ASP A 683 0.56 26.81 22.57
CA ASP A 683 1.98 26.74 22.92
C ASP A 683 2.73 25.77 22.01
N ASP A 684 2.14 24.63 21.66
CA ASP A 684 2.72 23.65 20.73
C ASP A 684 2.79 24.25 19.31
N ALA A 685 1.70 24.91 18.86
CA ALA A 685 1.69 25.66 17.61
C ALA A 685 2.77 26.76 17.57
N ARG A 686 3.04 27.42 18.70
CA ARG A 686 4.13 28.39 18.82
C ARG A 686 5.50 27.71 18.72
N GLN A 687 5.69 26.57 19.37
CA GLN A 687 6.97 25.83 19.34
C GLN A 687 7.31 25.40 17.92
N PHE A 688 6.35 24.84 17.18
CA PHE A 688 6.52 24.53 15.75
C PHE A 688 6.86 25.77 14.92
N ALA A 689 6.07 26.85 15.03
CA ALA A 689 6.30 28.05 14.23
C ALA A 689 7.67 28.71 14.52
N ASP A 690 8.08 28.75 15.79
CA ASP A 690 9.39 29.27 16.20
C ASP A 690 10.54 28.38 15.71
N ALA A 691 10.36 27.05 15.70
CA ALA A 691 11.31 26.09 15.16
C ALA A 691 11.44 26.23 13.62
N TYR A 692 10.32 26.25 12.90
CA TYR A 692 10.30 26.41 11.45
C TYR A 692 10.98 27.71 11.00
N ARG A 693 10.71 28.83 11.67
CA ARG A 693 11.40 30.10 11.39
C ARG A 693 12.91 30.02 11.66
N ARG A 694 13.35 29.25 12.65
CA ARG A 694 14.78 29.01 12.90
C ARG A 694 15.43 28.21 11.78
N VAL A 695 14.71 27.25 11.18
CA VAL A 695 15.17 26.53 9.99
C VAL A 695 15.37 27.51 8.84
N LEU A 696 14.37 28.37 8.57
CA LEU A 696 14.48 29.40 7.54
C LEU A 696 15.68 30.34 7.77
N ASP A 697 15.83 30.87 8.98
CA ASP A 697 16.95 31.75 9.34
C ASP A 697 18.31 31.01 9.20
N GLY A 698 18.37 29.73 9.55
CA GLY A 698 19.56 28.88 9.48
C GLY A 698 20.02 28.62 8.05
N HIS A 699 19.09 28.49 7.11
CA HIS A 699 19.35 28.38 5.67
C HIS A 699 19.57 29.75 4.99
N GLY A 700 19.69 30.84 5.76
CA GLY A 700 19.99 32.17 5.23
C GLY A 700 18.76 32.97 4.80
N GLY A 701 17.56 32.55 5.23
CA GLY A 701 16.32 33.26 4.98
C GLY A 701 16.32 34.68 5.53
N GLU A 702 15.99 35.65 4.68
CA GLU A 702 15.79 37.04 5.06
C GLU A 702 14.30 37.38 5.12
N SER A 703 13.86 38.10 6.15
CA SER A 703 12.48 38.61 6.19
C SER A 703 12.27 39.69 5.14
N VAL A 704 11.35 39.45 4.20
CA VAL A 704 11.02 40.34 3.08
C VAL A 704 9.61 40.94 3.18
N GLY A 705 8.86 40.58 4.22
CA GLY A 705 7.52 41.07 4.52
C GLY A 705 7.03 40.59 5.88
N GLU A 706 5.80 40.95 6.25
CA GLU A 706 5.15 40.38 7.43
C GLU A 706 4.97 38.87 7.23
N GLU A 707 5.46 38.10 8.21
CA GLU A 707 5.42 36.64 8.20
C GLU A 707 5.95 36.00 6.89
N THR A 708 6.83 36.70 6.16
CA THR A 708 7.35 36.25 4.86
C THR A 708 8.88 36.31 4.86
N TRP A 709 9.49 35.21 4.43
CA TRP A 709 10.93 34.99 4.32
C TRP A 709 11.32 34.65 2.88
N ARG A 710 12.55 34.99 2.50
CA ARG A 710 13.16 34.58 1.24
C ARG A 710 14.53 33.98 1.52
N ILE A 711 14.70 32.71 1.20
CA ILE A 711 16.00 32.06 1.11
C ILE A 711 16.62 32.44 -0.25
N PRO A 712 17.92 32.75 -0.34
CA PRO A 712 18.57 33.07 -1.61
C PRO A 712 18.51 31.92 -2.61
N ASP A 713 18.27 32.22 -3.89
CA ASP A 713 18.16 31.23 -4.99
C ASP A 713 19.42 30.36 -5.18
N GLU A 714 20.57 30.77 -4.63
CA GLU A 714 21.81 29.99 -4.68
C GLU A 714 22.03 29.08 -3.45
N ALA A 715 21.12 29.12 -2.47
CA ALA A 715 21.13 28.22 -1.33
C ALA A 715 20.34 26.94 -1.65
N PRO A 716 20.58 25.81 -0.95
CA PRO A 716 19.96 24.52 -1.29
C PRO A 716 18.43 24.46 -1.23
N TYR A 717 17.79 25.41 -0.54
CA TYR A 717 16.34 25.49 -0.37
C TYR A 717 15.83 26.87 -0.81
N GLY A 718 16.26 27.31 -2.00
CA GLY A 718 16.20 28.69 -2.48
C GLY A 718 14.81 29.20 -2.83
N ASP A 719 13.98 29.45 -1.82
CA ASP A 719 12.56 29.74 -2.02
C ASP A 719 12.00 30.91 -1.19
N ALA A 720 10.78 31.33 -1.53
CA ALA A 720 9.99 32.20 -0.67
C ALA A 720 9.06 31.37 0.24
N PHE A 721 8.89 31.84 1.48
CA PHE A 721 8.06 31.17 2.49
C PHE A 721 7.18 32.19 3.22
N ARG A 722 5.93 31.83 3.52
CA ARG A 722 5.05 32.56 4.44
C ARG A 722 4.64 31.66 5.59
N VAL A 723 4.89 32.07 6.83
CA VAL A 723 4.64 31.26 8.04
C VAL A 723 3.71 32.00 9.01
N VAL A 724 2.42 31.69 8.92
CA VAL A 724 1.34 32.34 9.68
C VAL A 724 0.83 31.41 10.77
N ARG A 725 0.70 31.92 12.00
CA ARG A 725 0.06 31.18 13.10
C ARG A 725 -1.25 31.84 13.50
N ASP A 726 -2.34 31.07 13.48
CA ASP A 726 -3.65 31.46 13.99
C ASP A 726 -4.12 30.47 15.08
N GLY A 727 -4.09 30.92 16.33
CA GLY A 727 -4.40 30.09 17.50
C GLY A 727 -3.55 28.81 17.54
N ARG A 728 -4.22 27.66 17.37
CA ARG A 728 -3.62 26.32 17.38
C ARG A 728 -3.26 25.79 15.98
N THR A 729 -3.28 26.64 14.97
CA THR A 729 -2.98 26.26 13.58
C THR A 729 -1.79 27.06 13.08
N VAL A 730 -0.87 26.40 12.37
CA VAL A 730 0.20 27.06 11.62
C VAL A 730 0.00 26.75 10.15
N THR A 731 0.11 27.77 9.31
CA THR A 731 0.11 27.65 7.86
C THR A 731 1.47 28.07 7.34
N VAL A 732 2.12 27.17 6.62
CA VAL A 732 3.27 27.45 5.78
C VAL A 732 2.82 27.49 4.32
N VAL A 733 3.22 28.52 3.59
CA VAL A 733 3.08 28.61 2.14
C VAL A 733 4.48 28.74 1.56
N ASN A 734 4.75 28.01 0.49
CA ASN A 734 6.03 28.02 -0.20
C ASN A 734 5.83 28.17 -1.72
N GLY A 735 6.80 28.80 -2.37
CA GLY A 735 6.96 28.82 -3.82
C GLY A 735 8.22 29.59 -4.22
N PRO A 736 8.54 29.62 -5.53
CA PRO A 736 9.81 30.16 -6.05
C PRO A 736 10.02 31.65 -5.74
N ASP A 737 8.94 32.39 -5.52
CA ASP A 737 8.99 33.79 -5.16
C ASP A 737 7.75 34.29 -4.40
N ALA A 738 7.81 35.53 -3.94
CA ALA A 738 6.72 36.15 -3.16
C ALA A 738 5.42 36.33 -3.97
N ASP A 739 5.50 36.40 -5.30
CA ASP A 739 4.32 36.46 -6.16
C ASP A 739 3.65 35.08 -6.20
N ALA A 740 4.44 34.00 -6.26
CA ALA A 740 3.95 32.62 -6.16
C ALA A 740 3.23 32.37 -4.83
N LEU A 741 3.76 32.84 -3.69
CA LEU A 741 3.08 32.72 -2.39
C LEU A 741 1.65 33.28 -2.41
N SER A 742 1.49 34.46 -3.04
CA SER A 742 0.21 35.15 -3.10
C SER A 742 -0.74 34.53 -4.13
N ALA A 743 -0.19 33.91 -5.18
CA ALA A 743 -0.96 33.15 -6.16
C ALA A 743 -1.46 31.80 -5.59
N ILE A 744 -0.60 31.08 -4.87
CA ILE A 744 -0.91 29.78 -4.28
C ILE A 744 -1.88 29.94 -3.09
N ALA A 745 -1.72 30.97 -2.26
CA ALA A 745 -2.52 31.17 -1.06
C ALA A 745 -2.83 32.64 -0.79
N PRO A 746 -3.74 33.27 -1.57
CA PRO A 746 -4.06 34.70 -1.45
C PRO A 746 -4.69 35.08 -0.10
N ASP A 747 -5.38 34.14 0.55
CA ASP A 747 -6.10 34.36 1.81
C ASP A 747 -5.21 34.22 3.06
N VAL A 748 -3.92 33.90 2.91
CA VAL A 748 -3.00 33.69 4.03
C VAL A 748 -2.18 34.95 4.27
N GLY A 749 -2.44 35.64 5.39
CA GLY A 749 -1.65 36.80 5.79
C GLY A 749 -1.78 38.00 4.84
N SER A 750 -2.87 38.12 4.07
CA SER A 750 -3.15 39.33 3.31
C SER A 750 -3.68 40.45 4.22
N ASP A 751 -3.19 41.67 3.97
CA ASP A 751 -3.54 42.94 4.64
C ASP A 751 -5.02 43.36 4.44
N ASP A 752 -5.99 42.45 4.47
CA ASP A 752 -7.41 42.82 4.48
C ASP A 752 -7.84 43.14 5.93
N ASP A 753 -7.23 44.19 6.48
CA ASP A 753 -7.89 45.02 7.48
C ASP A 753 -9.23 45.41 6.86
N GLY A 754 -10.31 44.78 7.35
CA GLY A 754 -11.67 45.01 6.86
C GLY A 754 -12.03 46.48 6.86
N ASP A 755 -11.81 47.15 5.72
CA ASP A 755 -12.53 48.34 5.34
C ASP A 755 -13.92 47.87 4.90
N GLU A 756 -14.77 47.57 5.89
CA GLU A 756 -16.20 47.70 5.69
C GLU A 756 -16.48 49.16 5.32
N GLY A 757 -16.37 49.44 4.02
CA GLY A 757 -16.89 50.61 3.35
C GLY A 757 -18.41 50.66 3.46
N GLY A 758 -18.90 50.92 4.68
CA GLY A 758 -20.27 51.27 5.00
C GLY A 758 -20.49 52.74 4.69
N GLY A 759 -21.11 53.00 3.55
CA GLY A 759 -21.29 54.33 2.97
C GLY A 759 -21.98 55.39 3.83
N ASP A 760 -21.71 56.62 3.40
CA ASP A 760 -22.36 57.89 3.73
C ASP A 760 -23.73 57.77 4.42
N ALA A 761 -23.79 58.24 5.65
CA ALA A 761 -24.99 58.80 6.25
C ALA A 761 -24.67 60.19 6.82
N ASP A 762 -24.97 61.19 6.00
CA ASP A 762 -25.20 62.59 6.37
C ASP A 762 -26.33 62.67 7.41
N ASP A 763 -26.03 63.16 8.62
CA ASP A 763 -26.87 64.14 9.35
C ASP A 763 -26.30 64.45 10.76
N GLY A 764 -26.01 65.73 10.99
CA GLY A 764 -26.52 66.44 12.17
C GLY A 764 -25.63 66.63 13.42
N ASP A 765 -25.01 67.81 13.50
CA ASP A 765 -24.81 68.70 14.67
C ASP A 765 -24.84 68.12 16.10
N GLY A 766 -23.76 68.36 16.85
CA GLY A 766 -23.78 68.27 18.31
C GLY A 766 -22.47 68.71 18.98
N GLU A 767 -22.47 69.92 19.53
CA GLU A 767 -21.36 70.53 20.28
C GLU A 767 -20.89 69.72 21.51
N ALA A 768 -19.65 70.03 21.91
CA ALA A 768 -18.95 69.57 23.10
C ALA A 768 -19.77 69.59 24.40
N GLU A 769 -19.60 68.58 25.25
CA GLU A 769 -19.24 68.79 26.66
C GLU A 769 -18.71 67.51 27.33
N SER A 770 -17.77 67.74 28.25
CA SER A 770 -17.11 66.76 29.09
C SER A 770 -17.98 66.22 30.24
N VAL A 771 -17.60 65.05 30.80
CA VAL A 771 -17.65 64.61 32.22
C VAL A 771 -18.28 63.22 32.49
N ALA A 772 -17.43 62.38 33.08
CA ALA A 772 -17.62 61.32 34.10
C ALA A 772 -18.28 59.95 33.80
N ILE A 773 -17.49 58.95 34.21
CA ILE A 773 -17.75 57.52 34.52
C ILE A 773 -18.88 57.39 35.59
N PRO A 774 -19.57 56.23 35.67
CA PRO A 774 -19.05 55.07 36.42
C PRO A 774 -18.96 53.76 35.63
#